data_AF-A0A2E2Y0Z6-F1
#
_entry.id   AF-A0A2E2Y0Z6-F1
#
_cell.length_a   1.000
_cell.length_b   1.000
_cell.length_c   1.000
_cell.angle_alpha   90.00
_cell.angle_beta   90.00
_cell.angle_gamma   90.00
#
_symmetry.space_group_name_H-M   'P 1'
#
loop_
_entity.id
_entity.type
_entity.pdbx_description
1 polymer ?
#
loop_
_entity_poly.entity_id
_entity_poly.type
_entity_poly.pdbx_seq_one_letter_code
_entity_poly.pdbx_strand_id
1 'polypeptide(L)'
;MKTKSQIIFATFIALILGFSHISAIAQNPTARVQVIHNSADNAAEFVDVWLDDVLLIDNFEFRSATPFIDAPAEQEFKISIKDSDSKSATDPLWSQDYTLEEGASYVLVANGIVFPDGYNPVKPFNIYVYPLGRETAADPSNTDVMIFHGSTDAPAVDVVEIGLGAGTIADDLSYGSFTNYLELPTNDYILDIMDDKGEVSVQKFAVPLESLNLQGVSLVTVASGFLSPQMNNNGASFGLWVALPSGGKMIPLPIYEPTSRVQIIHNSPDLNAEIIDVWVNDSLVLDNFQFHTATPFVDFPAEEDFTISITDRESNNPLNPIWSETYSLDENKTYVLVASGVISTQSYSPAEPFNIFVYDMGQEMSMQNGFTDLMVFHGATDAPTVDIIEQGNESVLTIDDLSYGDFSGYIELPTKDYIIDVKDQNRENTVKSFYVPLETLELNNYSIIAVASGFLNPALNNNGQEFGLWVALPQGGSLIQLPAFQPATTARVQVIHNSADLAAEVVDVWLDNVLLLDDFTFRTASPFIDAPADQEFTISIAGPGSSSPDNPIWSQNYTLQADEKYILIANGIVSPNGYDPVKPFDIYVYSMAREEATNPSNTDVLVFHGSTDAPTVDIVEVGVGAGTIVDDLMYGDYAGYLELPTDNYRLAVRDETGSTTVAEYEAPLAALGLDNYAITIVASGFLNPSNNEDGPSFGLWVALPEGGTLVELPLVTSVLESVLDKNSISVFPNPATSVVNINYTLLEDSFVNIDLYDITGTLVQTTTPGYILKSTQTNSIDISTLSSGIYFLRIAAGNMITTRKVNFLN
;
A
#
# COMPACT_ATOMS: atom_id res chain seq x y z
N MET A 1 -9.33 23.94 43.01
CA MET A 1 -9.98 24.54 44.20
C MET A 1 -8.95 24.58 45.32
N LYS A 2 -8.59 25.77 45.81
CA LYS A 2 -7.59 25.95 46.88
C LYS A 2 -8.29 25.88 48.24
N THR A 3 -8.00 24.87 49.05
CA THR A 3 -8.36 24.81 50.46
C THR A 3 -7.11 24.89 51.33
N LYS A 4 -7.15 25.87 52.23
CA LYS A 4 -6.16 26.17 53.27
C LYS A 4 -6.06 24.99 54.25
N SER A 5 -4.84 24.60 54.62
CA SER A 5 -4.59 23.94 55.89
C SER A 5 -3.45 24.66 56.62
N GLN A 6 -3.63 24.78 57.93
CA GLN A 6 -2.92 25.67 58.83
C GLN A 6 -1.55 25.11 59.22
N ILE A 7 -0.55 25.98 59.22
CA ILE A 7 0.77 25.75 59.80
C ILE A 7 0.71 26.24 61.26
N ILE A 8 0.93 25.34 62.22
CA ILE A 8 1.25 25.70 63.60
C ILE A 8 2.72 25.33 63.81
N PHE A 9 3.59 26.34 63.80
CA PHE A 9 5.01 26.24 64.15
C PHE A 9 5.16 26.54 65.65
N ALA A 10 5.64 25.57 66.43
CA ALA A 10 6.07 25.83 67.80
C ALA A 10 7.42 26.56 67.77
N THR A 11 7.44 27.76 68.34
CA THR A 11 8.61 28.63 68.44
C THR A 11 9.28 28.38 69.79
N PHE A 12 10.55 27.99 69.83
CA PHE A 12 11.31 28.01 71.09
C PHE A 12 11.82 29.43 71.33
N ILE A 13 11.30 30.08 72.37
CA ILE A 13 11.74 31.39 72.86
C ILE A 13 12.86 31.17 73.88
N ALA A 14 14.08 31.63 73.55
CA ALA A 14 15.14 31.83 74.53
C ALA A 14 14.79 33.06 75.39
N LEU A 15 14.60 32.85 76.69
CA LEU A 15 14.30 33.88 77.69
C LEU A 15 15.59 34.64 78.05
N ILE A 16 15.72 35.91 77.64
CA ILE A 16 16.74 36.84 78.15
C ILE A 16 16.15 37.66 79.30
N LEU A 17 16.70 37.52 80.50
CA LEU A 17 16.59 38.53 81.57
C LEU A 17 18.00 38.94 82.01
N GLY A 18 18.27 40.24 81.91
CA GLY A 18 19.57 40.82 82.15
C GLY A 18 19.94 40.88 83.62
N PHE A 19 21.17 40.49 83.93
CA PHE A 19 22.07 41.17 84.86
C PHE A 19 23.51 40.90 84.41
N SER A 20 24.30 41.96 84.34
CA SER A 20 25.70 41.95 83.96
C SER A 20 26.57 41.24 85.00
N HIS A 21 26.88 39.97 84.74
CA HIS A 21 28.12 39.31 85.16
C HIS A 21 28.46 38.26 84.10
N ILE A 22 29.71 38.30 83.60
CA ILE A 22 30.27 37.29 82.69
C ILE A 22 30.35 35.98 83.48
N SER A 23 29.37 35.12 83.29
CA SER A 23 29.48 33.67 83.50
C SER A 23 29.24 33.05 82.13
N ALA A 24 30.18 32.24 81.66
CA ALA A 24 29.96 31.39 80.50
C ALA A 24 28.65 30.61 80.74
N ILE A 25 27.66 30.80 79.86
CA ILE A 25 26.50 29.93 79.82
C ILE A 25 27.07 28.58 79.42
N ALA A 26 27.09 27.62 80.36
CA ALA A 26 27.35 26.23 80.01
C ALA A 26 26.23 25.83 79.04
N GLN A 27 26.56 25.67 77.76
CA GLN A 27 25.69 24.93 76.86
C GLN A 27 25.58 23.53 77.46
N ASN A 28 24.36 23.05 77.69
CA ASN A 28 24.18 21.64 77.98
C ASN A 28 24.70 20.86 76.76
N PRO A 29 25.53 19.82 76.96
CA PRO A 29 26.01 19.00 75.85
C PRO A 29 24.80 18.41 75.10
N THR A 30 24.82 18.52 73.77
CA THR A 30 23.76 17.99 72.89
C THR A 30 24.33 17.02 71.87
N ALA A 31 23.49 16.08 71.47
CA ALA A 31 23.66 15.22 70.30
C ALA A 31 22.55 15.54 69.28
N ARG A 32 22.72 15.15 68.02
CA ARG A 32 21.68 15.28 66.99
C ARG A 32 21.01 13.92 66.77
N VAL A 33 19.68 13.91 66.72
CA VAL A 33 18.91 12.67 66.63
C VAL A 33 17.82 12.81 65.59
N GLN A 34 17.72 11.85 64.66
CA GLN A 34 16.52 11.62 63.89
C GLN A 34 15.77 10.42 64.46
N VAL A 35 14.47 10.57 64.70
CA VAL A 35 13.59 9.47 65.10
C VAL A 35 12.69 9.08 63.93
N ILE A 36 12.59 7.79 63.64
CA ILE A 36 11.76 7.21 62.57
C ILE A 36 10.74 6.27 63.21
N HIS A 37 9.46 6.44 62.90
CA HIS A 37 8.40 5.55 63.35
C HIS A 37 8.11 4.47 62.30
N ASN A 38 8.48 3.23 62.60
CA ASN A 38 8.27 2.06 61.73
C ASN A 38 7.46 0.92 62.36
N SER A 39 6.97 1.06 63.59
CA SER A 39 6.08 0.08 64.21
C SER A 39 4.78 -0.07 63.41
N ALA A 40 4.63 -1.18 62.70
CA ALA A 40 3.42 -1.51 61.94
C ALA A 40 2.27 -2.06 62.81
N ASP A 41 2.43 -2.04 64.14
CA ASP A 41 1.36 -2.37 65.07
C ASP A 41 0.24 -1.31 64.99
N ASN A 42 -0.97 -1.74 64.65
CA ASN A 42 -2.16 -0.88 64.56
C ASN A 42 -2.41 -0.07 65.84
N ALA A 43 -2.09 -0.61 67.02
CA ALA A 43 -2.25 0.12 68.28
C ALA A 43 -1.20 1.21 68.47
N ALA A 44 -0.10 1.16 67.72
CA ALA A 44 0.94 2.16 67.67
C ALA A 44 0.88 3.00 66.38
N GLU A 45 -0.25 3.05 65.67
CA GLU A 45 -0.38 3.89 64.46
C GLU A 45 -0.05 5.37 64.74
N PHE A 46 -0.41 5.85 65.93
CA PHE A 46 -0.01 7.15 66.46
C PHE A 46 0.45 6.99 67.90
N VAL A 47 1.66 7.46 68.20
CA VAL A 47 2.23 7.43 69.56
C VAL A 47 2.75 8.79 69.99
N ASP A 48 2.71 9.06 71.29
CA ASP A 48 3.42 10.19 71.88
C ASP A 48 4.83 9.77 72.31
N VAL A 49 5.83 10.59 71.97
CA VAL A 49 7.23 10.38 72.37
C VAL A 49 7.56 11.38 73.48
N TRP A 50 7.91 10.87 74.66
CA TRP A 50 8.30 11.65 75.83
C TRP A 50 9.79 11.50 76.10
N LEU A 51 10.44 12.62 76.44
CA LEU A 51 11.81 12.71 76.93
C LEU A 51 11.75 13.06 78.42
N ASP A 52 12.10 12.12 79.28
CA ASP A 52 11.80 12.16 80.72
C ASP A 52 10.31 12.48 80.96
N ASP A 53 10.01 13.66 81.51
CA ASP A 53 8.65 14.14 81.79
C ASP A 53 8.14 15.18 80.76
N VAL A 54 8.85 15.36 79.64
CA VAL A 54 8.52 16.36 78.60
C VAL A 54 8.03 15.67 77.33
N LEU A 55 6.84 16.05 76.85
CA LEU A 55 6.32 15.60 75.55
C LEU A 55 7.19 16.19 74.43
N LEU A 56 7.90 15.32 73.72
CA LEU A 56 8.82 15.69 72.64
C LEU A 56 8.11 15.70 71.28
N ILE A 57 7.31 14.66 71.01
CA ILE A 57 6.55 14.52 69.75
C ILE A 57 5.14 14.07 70.12
N ASP A 58 4.16 14.86 69.69
CA ASP A 58 2.73 14.60 69.87
C ASP A 58 2.19 13.91 68.60
N ASN A 59 1.44 12.82 68.77
CA ASN A 59 0.81 12.08 67.67
C ASN A 59 1.80 11.66 66.55
N PHE A 60 2.93 11.07 66.92
CA PHE A 60 3.93 10.59 65.97
C PHE A 60 3.38 9.43 65.13
N GLU A 61 3.08 9.72 63.86
CA GLU A 61 2.41 8.81 62.92
C GLU A 61 3.36 7.69 62.43
N PHE A 62 2.86 6.47 62.30
CA PHE A 62 3.54 5.37 61.61
C PHE A 62 3.95 5.78 60.19
N ARG A 63 5.14 5.36 59.75
CA ARG A 63 5.78 5.77 58.49
C ARG A 63 6.06 7.27 58.39
N SER A 64 6.51 7.86 59.49
CA SER A 64 7.03 9.23 59.52
C SER A 64 8.36 9.31 60.25
N ALA A 65 9.09 10.40 60.02
CA ALA A 65 10.36 10.69 60.66
C ALA A 65 10.42 12.15 61.12
N THR A 66 11.19 12.42 62.16
CA THR A 66 11.54 13.79 62.55
C THR A 66 12.64 14.34 61.64
N PRO A 67 12.79 15.68 61.53
CA PRO A 67 14.09 16.22 61.20
C PRO A 67 15.11 15.80 62.27
N PHE A 68 16.41 15.94 61.98
CA PHE A 68 17.41 15.86 63.04
C PHE A 68 17.19 16.98 64.07
N ILE A 69 16.92 16.60 65.32
CA ILE A 69 16.67 17.50 66.46
C ILE A 69 17.78 17.38 67.50
N ASP A 70 17.92 18.39 68.36
CA ASP A 70 18.84 18.34 69.50
C ASP A 70 18.27 17.41 70.59
N ALA A 71 19.11 16.50 71.09
CA ALA A 71 18.85 15.64 72.24
C ALA A 71 19.92 15.88 73.33
N PRO A 72 19.61 15.68 74.63
CA PRO A 72 20.61 15.76 75.68
C PRO A 72 21.74 14.74 75.46
N ALA A 73 22.98 15.14 75.74
CA ALA A 73 24.16 14.27 75.70
C ALA A 73 24.90 14.27 77.06
N GLU A 74 25.81 13.33 77.27
CA GLU A 74 26.64 13.15 78.48
C GLU A 74 25.86 12.97 79.79
N GLN A 75 24.53 12.82 79.72
CA GLN A 75 23.65 12.54 80.84
C GLN A 75 22.62 11.48 80.44
N GLU A 76 22.19 10.70 81.42
CA GLU A 76 21.12 9.73 81.24
C GLU A 76 19.78 10.45 81.09
N PHE A 77 19.00 10.06 80.09
CA PHE A 77 17.62 10.50 79.90
C PHE A 77 16.76 9.31 79.45
N LYS A 78 15.47 9.37 79.77
CA LYS A 78 14.52 8.32 79.42
C LYS A 78 13.72 8.70 78.19
N ILE A 79 13.65 7.80 77.21
CA ILE A 79 12.63 7.88 76.16
C ILE A 79 11.46 6.99 76.57
N SER A 80 10.25 7.54 76.56
CA SER A 80 9.00 6.82 76.85
C SER A 80 8.03 6.97 75.67
N ILE A 81 7.51 5.85 75.20
CA ILE A 81 6.47 5.79 74.17
C ILE A 81 5.12 5.59 74.85
N LYS A 82 4.15 6.40 74.46
CA LYS A 82 2.81 6.46 75.05
C LYS A 82 1.74 6.42 73.97
N ASP A 83 0.51 6.08 74.36
CA ASP A 83 -0.66 6.27 73.50
C ASP A 83 -0.79 7.74 73.08
N SER A 84 -1.35 7.98 71.90
CA SER A 84 -1.52 9.32 71.31
C SER A 84 -2.42 10.29 72.09
N ASP A 85 -3.17 9.81 73.08
CA ASP A 85 -4.01 10.65 73.95
C ASP A 85 -3.34 10.99 75.29
N SER A 86 -2.08 10.60 75.48
CA SER A 86 -1.37 10.72 76.75
C SER A 86 -1.25 12.15 77.27
N LYS A 87 -1.08 12.28 78.59
CA LYS A 87 -0.96 13.58 79.29
C LYS A 87 0.25 13.64 80.24
N SER A 88 0.95 12.51 80.40
CA SER A 88 2.15 12.35 81.21
C SER A 88 2.97 11.14 80.73
N ALA A 89 4.26 11.12 81.06
CA ALA A 89 5.17 10.02 80.76
C ALA A 89 5.01 8.78 81.66
N THR A 90 4.09 8.80 82.63
CA THR A 90 3.85 7.68 83.57
C THR A 90 3.18 6.50 82.88
N ASP A 91 3.54 5.27 83.26
CA ASP A 91 3.02 4.01 82.68
C ASP A 91 3.16 3.95 81.15
N PRO A 92 4.41 3.94 80.62
CA PRO A 92 4.64 3.91 79.19
C PRO A 92 4.29 2.57 78.56
N LEU A 93 3.92 2.60 77.28
CA LEU A 93 3.82 1.42 76.42
C LEU A 93 5.19 0.73 76.32
N TRP A 94 6.24 1.55 76.24
CA TRP A 94 7.62 1.13 76.22
C TRP A 94 8.52 2.28 76.71
N SER A 95 9.61 1.99 77.43
CA SER A 95 10.59 3.02 77.80
C SER A 95 11.99 2.44 77.99
N GLN A 96 13.01 3.24 77.68
CA GLN A 96 14.41 2.90 77.90
C GLN A 96 15.25 4.14 78.24
N ASP A 97 16.26 3.95 79.08
CA ASP A 97 17.25 4.96 79.42
C ASP A 97 18.39 4.97 78.39
N TYR A 98 18.81 6.17 77.97
CA TYR A 98 19.86 6.41 76.98
C TYR A 98 20.91 7.38 77.51
N THR A 99 22.13 7.24 77.01
CA THR A 99 23.21 8.23 77.17
C THR A 99 23.86 8.43 75.81
N LEU A 100 23.81 9.65 75.29
CA LEU A 100 24.37 10.01 73.98
C LEU A 100 25.70 10.74 74.17
N GLU A 101 26.61 10.60 73.20
CA GLU A 101 27.89 11.31 73.19
C GLU A 101 27.72 12.73 72.66
N GLU A 102 28.41 13.71 73.28
CA GLU A 102 28.36 15.10 72.85
C GLU A 102 28.80 15.26 71.38
N GLY A 103 27.99 15.94 70.58
CA GLY A 103 28.28 16.25 69.17
C GLY A 103 28.10 15.07 68.19
N ALA A 104 27.74 13.88 68.67
CA ALA A 104 27.43 12.75 67.79
C ALA A 104 26.02 12.88 67.16
N SER A 105 25.82 12.17 66.05
CA SER A 105 24.55 12.12 65.32
C SER A 105 24.01 10.69 65.30
N TYR A 106 22.72 10.52 65.58
CA TYR A 106 22.09 9.21 65.72
C TYR A 106 20.83 9.10 64.87
N VAL A 107 20.58 7.90 64.33
CA VAL A 107 19.28 7.50 63.78
C VAL A 107 18.63 6.51 64.74
N LEU A 108 17.42 6.82 65.18
CA LEU A 108 16.61 6.00 66.07
C LEU A 108 15.40 5.49 65.29
N VAL A 109 15.23 4.18 65.16
CA VAL A 109 14.05 3.57 64.52
C VAL A 109 13.19 2.89 65.57
N ALA A 110 12.03 3.48 65.84
CA ALA A 110 10.99 2.91 66.69
C ALA A 110 10.23 1.83 65.92
N ASN A 111 10.40 0.56 66.32
CA ASN A 111 9.95 -0.59 65.56
C ASN A 111 9.52 -1.76 66.46
N GLY A 112 8.73 -2.70 65.94
CA GLY A 112 8.24 -3.87 66.67
C GLY A 112 6.79 -3.71 67.12
N ILE A 113 6.33 -4.63 67.98
CA ILE A 113 4.93 -4.79 68.38
C ILE A 113 4.76 -4.39 69.84
N VAL A 114 3.83 -3.48 70.11
CA VAL A 114 3.49 -3.01 71.45
C VAL A 114 2.45 -3.92 72.09
N PHE A 115 1.47 -4.39 71.30
CA PHE A 115 0.40 -5.29 71.73
C PHE A 115 0.49 -6.64 71.00
N PRO A 116 0.97 -7.71 71.65
CA PRO A 116 1.30 -8.99 70.99
C PRO A 116 0.13 -9.73 70.32
N ASP A 117 -1.10 -9.49 70.78
CA ASP A 117 -2.28 -10.27 70.37
C ASP A 117 -2.56 -10.08 68.87
N GLY A 118 -2.54 -11.18 68.11
CA GLY A 118 -2.84 -11.18 66.67
C GLY A 118 -1.66 -10.88 65.74
N TYR A 119 -0.44 -10.85 66.27
CA TYR A 119 0.81 -10.75 65.49
C TYR A 119 1.62 -12.04 65.54
N ASN A 120 2.19 -12.45 64.40
CA ASN A 120 3.04 -13.63 64.29
C ASN A 120 4.14 -13.43 63.22
N PRO A 121 5.43 -13.49 63.60
CA PRO A 121 5.96 -13.64 64.96
C PRO A 121 5.83 -12.34 65.76
N VAL A 122 5.71 -12.46 67.08
CA VAL A 122 5.75 -11.31 67.98
C VAL A 122 7.21 -10.87 68.18
N LYS A 123 7.57 -9.71 67.63
CA LYS A 123 8.83 -9.01 67.94
C LYS A 123 8.51 -7.82 68.85
N PRO A 124 8.95 -7.81 70.13
CA PRO A 124 8.63 -6.72 71.03
C PRO A 124 9.08 -5.36 70.51
N PHE A 125 8.30 -4.32 70.79
CA PHE A 125 8.66 -2.95 70.47
C PHE A 125 10.03 -2.57 71.06
N ASN A 126 10.84 -1.86 70.28
CA ASN A 126 12.14 -1.35 70.67
C ASN A 126 12.50 -0.09 69.84
N ILE A 127 13.43 0.71 70.34
CA ILE A 127 14.09 1.76 69.56
C ILE A 127 15.50 1.27 69.20
N TYR A 128 15.70 1.02 67.92
CA TYR A 128 16.98 0.60 67.36
C TYR A 128 17.83 1.83 67.06
N VAL A 129 19.09 1.82 67.50
CA VAL A 129 19.98 3.00 67.47
C VAL A 129 21.16 2.75 66.54
N TYR A 130 21.35 3.64 65.56
CA TYR A 130 22.56 3.71 64.74
C TYR A 130 23.39 4.94 65.15
N PRO A 131 24.64 4.78 65.63
CA PRO A 131 25.42 5.86 66.25
C PRO A 131 26.22 6.75 65.29
N LEU A 132 26.06 6.57 63.97
CA LEU A 132 26.79 7.33 62.94
C LEU A 132 25.82 7.98 61.94
N GLY A 133 24.72 8.56 62.44
CA GLY A 133 23.73 9.25 61.61
C GLY A 133 24.34 10.39 60.80
N ARG A 134 23.82 10.60 59.57
CA ARG A 134 24.28 11.65 58.67
C ARG A 134 23.10 12.54 58.27
N GLU A 135 23.30 13.87 58.34
CA GLU A 135 22.29 14.87 57.93
C GLU A 135 22.39 15.23 56.43
N THR A 136 23.58 15.05 55.85
CA THR A 136 23.90 15.28 54.44
C THR A 136 24.78 14.15 53.94
N ALA A 137 24.82 13.94 52.63
CA ALA A 137 25.74 12.97 52.03
C ALA A 137 27.20 13.32 52.34
N ALA A 138 28.07 12.31 52.44
CA ALA A 138 29.50 12.51 52.63
C ALA A 138 30.15 13.17 51.41
N ASP A 139 29.72 12.78 50.20
CA ASP A 139 30.02 13.48 48.96
C ASP A 139 28.77 14.23 48.46
N PRO A 140 28.80 15.57 48.34
CA PRO A 140 27.68 16.35 47.81
C PRO A 140 27.22 15.98 46.39
N SER A 141 28.02 15.27 45.59
CA SER A 141 27.58 14.79 44.27
C SER A 141 26.74 13.51 44.33
N ASN A 142 26.73 12.83 45.47
CA ASN A 142 26.12 11.52 45.68
C ASN A 142 24.90 11.60 46.60
N THR A 143 24.23 10.48 46.77
CA THR A 143 23.21 10.24 47.77
C THR A 143 23.68 9.12 48.70
N ASP A 144 23.67 9.37 50.00
CA ASP A 144 24.03 8.36 50.99
C ASP A 144 22.77 7.58 51.40
N VAL A 145 22.79 6.26 51.25
CA VAL A 145 21.65 5.38 51.54
C VAL A 145 22.01 4.40 52.66
N MET A 146 21.24 4.39 53.75
CA MET A 146 21.31 3.35 54.78
C MET A 146 20.03 2.52 54.77
N ILE A 147 20.12 1.21 54.97
CA ILE A 147 18.97 0.31 55.02
C ILE A 147 18.78 -0.21 56.44
N PHE A 148 17.55 -0.17 56.95
CA PHE A 148 17.14 -0.78 58.21
C PHE A 148 16.08 -1.86 57.96
N HIS A 149 16.32 -3.06 58.49
CA HIS A 149 15.34 -4.14 58.41
C HIS A 149 14.31 -4.04 59.53
N GLY A 150 13.15 -3.45 59.22
CA GLY A 150 12.07 -3.25 60.19
C GLY A 150 10.90 -4.24 60.13
N SER A 151 10.75 -5.06 59.08
CA SER A 151 9.65 -6.02 58.97
C SER A 151 9.77 -7.14 60.01
N THR A 152 8.75 -7.36 60.84
CA THR A 152 8.84 -8.32 61.96
C THR A 152 8.67 -9.77 61.53
N ASP A 153 7.98 -10.00 60.41
CA ASP A 153 7.64 -11.32 59.88
C ASP A 153 8.43 -11.71 58.62
N ALA A 154 9.30 -10.82 58.13
CA ALA A 154 10.30 -11.17 57.13
C ALA A 154 11.49 -11.93 57.74
N PRO A 155 12.04 -12.94 57.03
CA PRO A 155 13.32 -13.55 57.38
C PRO A 155 14.46 -12.54 57.18
N ALA A 156 15.70 -12.92 57.49
CA ALA A 156 16.84 -12.13 57.01
C ALA A 156 16.85 -12.13 55.47
N VAL A 157 17.33 -11.04 54.87
CA VAL A 157 17.28 -10.83 53.42
C VAL A 157 18.60 -10.30 52.92
N ASP A 158 18.92 -10.64 51.68
CA ASP A 158 19.96 -9.94 50.92
C ASP A 158 19.32 -8.75 50.19
N VAL A 159 20.07 -7.67 50.07
CA VAL A 159 19.67 -6.50 49.28
C VAL A 159 20.66 -6.37 48.15
N VAL A 160 20.22 -6.60 46.93
CA VAL A 160 21.05 -6.59 45.73
C VAL A 160 20.60 -5.47 44.82
N GLU A 161 21.53 -4.64 44.36
CA GLU A 161 21.24 -3.70 43.29
C GLU A 161 21.39 -4.39 41.94
N ILE A 162 20.35 -4.24 41.11
CA ILE A 162 20.30 -4.80 39.77
C ILE A 162 20.15 -3.64 38.77
N GLY A 163 21.09 -3.52 37.83
CA GLY A 163 21.05 -2.52 36.76
C GLY A 163 22.34 -1.71 36.62
N LEU A 164 22.72 -0.94 37.64
CA LEU A 164 23.86 0.00 37.59
C LEU A 164 25.17 -0.57 38.14
N GLY A 165 25.15 -1.79 38.69
CA GLY A 165 26.32 -2.57 39.04
C GLY A 165 26.88 -2.32 40.45
N ALA A 166 26.06 -1.83 41.37
CA ALA A 166 26.44 -1.73 42.79
C ALA A 166 26.48 -3.10 43.48
N GLY A 167 25.80 -4.12 42.92
CA GLY A 167 25.85 -5.50 43.39
C GLY A 167 25.19 -5.69 44.76
N THR A 168 25.66 -6.66 45.55
CA THR A 168 25.13 -6.92 46.89
C THR A 168 25.44 -5.76 47.85
N ILE A 169 24.39 -5.04 48.27
CA ILE A 169 24.45 -3.92 49.21
C ILE A 169 24.43 -4.42 50.66
N ALA A 170 23.62 -5.44 50.93
CA ALA A 170 23.56 -6.10 52.23
C ALA A 170 23.43 -7.60 52.03
N ASP A 171 24.15 -8.35 52.86
CA ASP A 171 24.20 -9.82 52.89
C ASP A 171 23.70 -10.26 54.26
N ASP A 172 22.67 -11.11 54.30
CA ASP A 172 21.99 -11.63 55.49
C ASP A 172 21.54 -10.53 56.48
N LEU A 173 20.88 -9.47 55.96
CA LEU A 173 20.44 -8.35 56.79
C LEU A 173 19.30 -8.80 57.72
N SER A 174 19.64 -9.04 58.98
CA SER A 174 18.70 -9.51 60.00
C SER A 174 17.77 -8.40 60.54
N TYR A 175 16.56 -8.77 60.95
CA TYR A 175 15.61 -7.90 61.67
C TYR A 175 16.27 -7.05 62.77
N GLY A 176 16.01 -5.74 62.73
CA GLY A 176 16.54 -4.77 63.70
C GLY A 176 17.97 -4.31 63.41
N SER A 177 18.58 -4.76 62.32
CA SER A 177 19.93 -4.37 61.92
C SER A 177 19.93 -3.22 60.90
N PHE A 178 21.02 -2.46 60.90
CA PHE A 178 21.30 -1.41 59.94
C PHE A 178 22.47 -1.84 59.04
N THR A 179 22.43 -1.42 57.78
CA THR A 179 23.65 -1.34 56.96
C THR A 179 24.48 -0.13 57.38
N ASN A 180 25.71 -0.03 56.88
CA ASN A 180 26.37 1.28 56.83
C ASN A 180 25.74 2.14 55.72
N TYR A 181 25.98 3.46 55.77
CA TYR A 181 25.68 4.33 54.64
C TYR A 181 26.49 3.90 53.41
N LEU A 182 25.76 3.62 52.34
CA LEU A 182 26.29 3.39 51.00
C LEU A 182 26.26 4.71 50.22
N GLU A 183 27.41 5.13 49.70
CA GLU A 183 27.52 6.36 48.91
C GLU A 183 27.28 6.00 47.44
N LEU A 184 26.08 6.33 46.94
CA LEU A 184 25.67 6.04 45.57
C LEU A 184 25.74 7.32 44.73
N PRO A 185 26.26 7.28 43.48
CA PRO A 185 25.96 8.30 42.49
C PRO A 185 24.44 8.55 42.46
N THR A 186 24.00 9.81 42.36
CA THR A 186 22.56 10.11 42.33
C THR A 186 21.97 9.74 40.97
N ASN A 187 21.61 8.47 40.81
CA ASN A 187 20.89 7.87 39.69
C ASN A 187 19.62 7.16 40.20
N ASP A 188 18.74 6.74 39.30
CA ASP A 188 17.63 5.85 39.65
C ASP A 188 18.11 4.38 39.64
N TYR A 189 17.90 3.67 40.74
CA TYR A 189 18.35 2.29 40.96
C TYR A 189 17.18 1.31 41.06
N ILE A 190 17.47 0.01 40.99
CA ILE A 190 16.51 -1.05 41.33
C ILE A 190 17.14 -1.92 42.42
N LEU A 191 16.42 -2.14 43.51
CA LEU A 191 16.81 -3.06 44.57
C LEU A 191 15.97 -4.33 44.48
N ASP A 192 16.65 -5.46 44.34
CA ASP A 192 16.09 -6.79 44.52
C ASP A 192 16.28 -7.22 45.98
N ILE A 193 15.17 -7.51 46.65
CA ILE A 193 15.18 -8.08 48.00
C ILE A 193 15.12 -9.59 47.83
N MET A 194 16.19 -10.28 48.18
CA MET A 194 16.30 -11.73 48.04
C MET A 194 16.09 -12.42 49.39
N ASP A 195 15.78 -13.72 49.36
CA ASP A 195 15.73 -14.55 50.55
C ASP A 195 17.11 -14.70 51.24
N ASP A 196 17.14 -15.37 52.39
CA ASP A 196 18.32 -15.55 53.25
C ASP A 196 19.44 -16.40 52.62
N LYS A 197 19.25 -16.86 51.37
CA LYS A 197 20.24 -17.61 50.59
C LYS A 197 20.65 -16.88 49.31
N GLY A 198 20.02 -15.74 49.01
CA GLY A 198 20.19 -15.05 47.74
C GLY A 198 19.71 -15.88 46.54
N GLU A 199 18.82 -16.86 46.74
CA GLU A 199 18.36 -17.79 45.71
C GLU A 199 17.02 -17.37 45.10
N VAL A 200 16.15 -16.73 45.88
CA VAL A 200 14.78 -16.37 45.46
C VAL A 200 14.54 -14.87 45.69
N SER A 201 14.10 -14.18 44.63
CA SER A 201 13.62 -12.79 44.74
C SER A 201 12.31 -12.77 45.52
N VAL A 202 12.25 -11.93 46.56
CA VAL A 202 11.05 -11.65 47.37
C VAL A 202 10.24 -10.54 46.73
N GLN A 203 10.89 -9.43 46.36
CA GLN A 203 10.28 -8.29 45.69
C GLN A 203 11.36 -7.32 45.18
N LYS A 204 11.17 -6.77 43.99
CA LYS A 204 11.99 -5.68 43.44
C LYS A 204 11.35 -4.31 43.69
N PHE A 205 12.16 -3.31 43.99
CA PHE A 205 11.72 -1.92 44.20
C PHE A 205 12.55 -0.95 43.37
N ALA A 206 11.90 0.01 42.71
CA ALA A 206 12.62 1.12 42.10
C ALA A 206 13.00 2.14 43.19
N VAL A 207 14.20 2.68 43.08
CA VAL A 207 14.79 3.64 44.01
C VAL A 207 15.12 4.92 43.24
N PRO A 208 14.14 5.82 43.07
CA PRO A 208 14.24 6.95 42.16
C PRO A 208 15.04 8.13 42.77
N LEU A 209 16.34 7.97 43.06
CA LEU A 209 17.12 9.01 43.73
C LEU A 209 17.29 10.27 42.88
N GLU A 210 17.53 10.12 41.57
CA GLU A 210 17.66 11.23 40.62
C GLU A 210 16.29 11.86 40.35
N SER A 211 15.29 11.03 40.06
CA SER A 211 13.92 11.47 39.82
C SER A 211 13.32 12.24 41.02
N LEU A 212 13.75 11.92 42.25
CA LEU A 212 13.38 12.66 43.48
C LEU A 212 14.31 13.83 43.83
N ASN A 213 15.33 14.11 43.01
CA ASN A 213 16.33 15.17 43.22
C ASN A 213 17.06 15.06 44.58
N LEU A 214 17.50 13.86 44.96
CA LEU A 214 18.12 13.57 46.27
C LEU A 214 19.65 13.73 46.29
N GLN A 215 20.22 14.50 45.37
CA GLN A 215 21.66 14.78 45.36
C GLN A 215 22.10 15.53 46.62
N GLY A 216 23.18 15.05 47.26
CA GLY A 216 23.73 15.59 48.50
C GLY A 216 22.95 15.19 49.76
N VAL A 217 21.91 14.37 49.64
CA VAL A 217 21.06 13.93 50.76
C VAL A 217 21.58 12.63 51.35
N SER A 218 21.49 12.49 52.68
CA SER A 218 21.67 11.21 53.37
C SER A 218 20.35 10.71 53.94
N LEU A 219 19.90 9.54 53.51
CA LEU A 219 18.57 9.00 53.77
C LEU A 219 18.61 7.61 54.41
N VAL A 220 17.49 7.23 55.02
CA VAL A 220 17.30 5.91 55.62
C VAL A 220 16.15 5.19 54.93
N THR A 221 16.45 4.10 54.23
CA THR A 221 15.48 3.17 53.67
C THR A 221 15.09 2.16 54.74
N VAL A 222 13.80 1.96 54.95
CA VAL A 222 13.25 1.12 56.01
C VAL A 222 12.34 0.07 55.40
N ALA A 223 12.62 -1.19 55.70
CA ALA A 223 11.66 -2.28 55.46
C ALA A 223 10.50 -2.16 56.45
N SER A 224 9.31 -1.85 55.96
CA SER A 224 8.15 -1.43 56.77
C SER A 224 6.92 -2.26 56.46
N GLY A 225 6.19 -2.70 57.49
CA GLY A 225 4.97 -3.52 57.33
C GLY A 225 5.25 -5.03 57.38
N PHE A 226 4.26 -5.82 56.96
CA PHE A 226 4.24 -7.27 57.09
C PHE A 226 4.19 -7.99 55.73
N LEU A 227 4.99 -9.06 55.57
CA LEU A 227 4.88 -9.96 54.41
C LEU A 227 3.58 -10.76 54.42
N SER A 228 3.08 -11.09 55.61
CA SER A 228 1.82 -11.81 55.83
C SER A 228 0.85 -10.97 56.67
N PRO A 229 0.21 -9.92 56.13
CA PRO A 229 -0.72 -9.06 56.86
C PRO A 229 -1.82 -9.84 57.58
N GLN A 230 -2.35 -10.90 56.97
CA GLN A 230 -3.45 -11.70 57.52
C GLN A 230 -3.06 -12.43 58.82
N MET A 231 -1.77 -12.67 59.04
CA MET A 231 -1.21 -13.25 60.27
C MET A 231 -0.81 -12.18 61.30
N ASN A 232 -0.95 -10.90 60.94
CA ASN A 232 -0.47 -9.73 61.68
C ASN A 232 -1.57 -8.66 61.77
N ASN A 233 -2.74 -9.05 62.28
CA ASN A 233 -3.92 -8.19 62.45
C ASN A 233 -4.40 -7.43 61.20
N ASN A 234 -4.11 -7.94 60.00
CA ASN A 234 -4.32 -7.23 58.73
C ASN A 234 -3.67 -5.84 58.72
N GLY A 235 -2.51 -5.70 59.38
CA GLY A 235 -1.72 -4.48 59.41
C GLY A 235 -1.14 -4.11 58.04
N ALA A 236 -0.39 -3.00 57.99
CA ALA A 236 0.17 -2.49 56.74
C ALA A 236 1.06 -3.53 56.02
N SER A 237 0.85 -3.69 54.71
CA SER A 237 1.68 -4.58 53.89
C SER A 237 3.13 -4.13 53.83
N PHE A 238 4.02 -5.09 53.64
CA PHE A 238 5.44 -4.90 53.43
C PHE A 238 5.72 -3.92 52.28
N GLY A 239 6.77 -3.13 52.43
CA GLY A 239 7.38 -2.31 51.39
C GLY A 239 8.63 -1.60 51.91
N LEU A 240 9.39 -0.99 51.01
CA LEU A 240 10.52 -0.14 51.37
C LEU A 240 10.09 1.32 51.42
N TRP A 241 10.53 2.03 52.45
CA TRP A 241 10.14 3.42 52.72
C TRP A 241 11.36 4.27 53.03
N VAL A 242 11.43 5.47 52.47
CA VAL A 242 12.56 6.39 52.65
C VAL A 242 12.21 7.47 53.66
N ALA A 243 12.99 7.55 54.74
CA ALA A 243 13.03 8.67 55.66
C ALA A 243 14.12 9.66 55.23
N LEU A 244 13.71 10.91 54.97
CA LEU A 244 14.61 12.01 54.65
C LEU A 244 15.12 12.68 55.94
N PRO A 245 16.34 13.25 55.96
CA PRO A 245 16.94 13.88 57.14
C PRO A 245 16.18 15.15 57.56
N SER A 246 15.38 15.72 56.66
CA SER A 246 14.45 16.83 56.93
C SER A 246 13.19 16.41 57.71
N GLY A 247 12.94 15.11 57.86
CA GLY A 247 11.71 14.57 58.44
C GLY A 247 10.48 14.69 57.54
N GLY A 248 9.32 14.37 58.11
CA GLY A 248 8.02 14.30 57.44
C GLY A 248 7.54 12.87 57.24
N LYS A 249 6.51 12.69 56.41
CA LYS A 249 6.06 11.35 55.98
C LYS A 249 7.16 10.69 55.16
N MET A 250 7.38 9.39 55.40
CA MET A 250 8.30 8.61 54.58
C MET A 250 7.78 8.45 53.15
N ILE A 251 8.69 8.34 52.20
CA ILE A 251 8.38 8.16 50.78
C ILE A 251 8.34 6.65 50.48
N PRO A 252 7.22 6.06 50.03
CA PRO A 252 7.21 4.66 49.61
C PRO A 252 8.01 4.49 48.33
N LEU A 253 8.87 3.47 48.29
CA LEU A 253 9.52 3.06 47.07
C LEU A 253 8.55 2.21 46.23
N PRO A 254 8.34 2.53 44.95
CA PRO A 254 7.44 1.76 44.10
C PRO A 254 8.00 0.37 43.84
N ILE A 255 7.10 -0.61 43.72
CA ILE A 255 7.44 -1.93 43.23
C ILE A 255 7.96 -1.80 41.79
N TYR A 256 9.04 -2.53 41.49
CA TYR A 256 9.58 -2.63 40.14
C TYR A 256 9.02 -3.87 39.46
N GLU A 257 8.24 -3.65 38.40
CA GLU A 257 7.72 -4.71 37.54
C GLU A 257 8.47 -4.62 36.19
N PRO A 258 9.38 -5.56 35.90
CA PRO A 258 10.06 -5.60 34.60
C PRO A 258 9.03 -5.79 33.48
N THR A 259 9.18 -5.02 32.40
CA THR A 259 8.27 -5.08 31.25
C THR A 259 9.03 -5.17 29.93
N SER A 260 8.33 -5.68 28.93
CA SER A 260 8.74 -5.70 27.52
C SER A 260 7.63 -5.06 26.67
N ARG A 261 7.95 -4.62 25.46
CA ARG A 261 7.00 -4.00 24.53
C ARG A 261 6.47 -5.06 23.57
N VAL A 262 5.16 -5.23 23.45
CA VAL A 262 4.55 -6.27 22.62
C VAL A 262 3.46 -5.70 21.74
N GLN A 263 3.47 -6.05 20.45
CA GLN A 263 2.33 -5.91 19.56
C GLN A 263 1.78 -7.30 19.20
N ILE A 264 0.47 -7.49 19.35
CA ILE A 264 -0.22 -8.72 18.95
C ILE A 264 -1.04 -8.44 17.68
N ILE A 265 -0.92 -9.31 16.67
CA ILE A 265 -1.61 -9.23 15.38
C ILE A 265 -2.47 -10.47 15.20
N HIS A 266 -3.76 -10.28 14.91
CA HIS A 266 -4.66 -11.37 14.56
C HIS A 266 -4.65 -11.63 13.05
N ASN A 267 -4.03 -12.74 12.65
CA ASN A 267 -3.91 -13.16 11.26
C ASN A 267 -4.48 -14.56 10.97
N SER A 268 -5.15 -15.22 11.93
CA SER A 268 -5.81 -16.51 11.67
C SER A 268 -7.02 -16.34 10.75
N PRO A 269 -7.03 -16.95 9.55
CA PRO A 269 -8.13 -16.85 8.60
C PRO A 269 -9.25 -17.88 8.83
N ASP A 270 -9.22 -18.65 9.92
CA ASP A 270 -10.26 -19.62 10.25
C ASP A 270 -11.55 -18.89 10.68
N LEU A 271 -12.67 -19.22 10.05
CA LEU A 271 -13.98 -18.64 10.40
C LEU A 271 -14.40 -18.92 11.86
N ASN A 272 -13.88 -19.97 12.50
CA ASN A 272 -14.12 -20.23 13.93
C ASN A 272 -13.20 -19.41 14.84
N ALA A 273 -12.16 -18.81 14.28
CA ALA A 273 -11.22 -17.90 14.94
C ALA A 273 -11.41 -16.44 14.48
N GLU A 274 -12.49 -16.09 13.77
CA GLU A 274 -12.68 -14.73 13.25
C GLU A 274 -12.69 -13.68 14.37
N ILE A 275 -13.17 -14.08 15.56
CA ILE A 275 -13.15 -13.30 16.79
C ILE A 275 -12.70 -14.23 17.92
N ILE A 276 -11.65 -13.84 18.63
CA ILE A 276 -11.09 -14.58 19.78
C ILE A 276 -10.93 -13.65 20.98
N ASP A 277 -10.86 -14.24 22.18
CA ASP A 277 -10.43 -13.52 23.38
C ASP A 277 -9.00 -13.91 23.74
N VAL A 278 -8.21 -12.94 24.16
CA VAL A 278 -6.80 -13.13 24.57
C VAL A 278 -6.66 -12.88 26.07
N TRP A 279 -6.29 -13.94 26.78
CA TRP A 279 -6.02 -13.92 28.21
C TRP A 279 -4.53 -14.00 28.46
N VAL A 280 -4.05 -13.24 29.46
CA VAL A 280 -2.71 -13.35 30.01
C VAL A 280 -2.85 -13.78 31.46
N ASN A 281 -2.34 -14.97 31.77
CA ASN A 281 -2.64 -15.70 33.00
C ASN A 281 -4.16 -15.80 33.20
N ASP A 282 -4.68 -15.25 34.30
CA ASP A 282 -6.12 -15.25 34.62
C ASP A 282 -6.85 -13.96 34.19
N SER A 283 -6.16 -13.03 33.50
CA SER A 283 -6.72 -11.72 33.13
C SER A 283 -7.06 -11.63 31.64
N LEU A 284 -8.28 -11.20 31.32
CA LEU A 284 -8.69 -10.89 29.94
C LEU A 284 -8.02 -9.59 29.50
N VAL A 285 -7.15 -9.66 28.50
CA VAL A 285 -6.37 -8.50 28.01
C VAL A 285 -6.95 -7.95 26.71
N LEU A 286 -7.41 -8.82 25.81
CA LEU A 286 -8.11 -8.41 24.58
C LEU A 286 -9.44 -9.14 24.49
N ASP A 287 -10.52 -8.36 24.55
CA ASP A 287 -11.91 -8.83 24.45
C ASP A 287 -12.40 -8.63 23.01
N ASN A 288 -12.98 -9.69 22.41
CA ASN A 288 -13.45 -9.72 21.02
C ASN A 288 -12.38 -9.27 20.01
N PHE A 289 -11.16 -9.80 20.12
CA PHE A 289 -10.06 -9.50 19.21
C PHE A 289 -10.34 -10.09 17.83
N GLN A 290 -10.53 -9.20 16.85
CA GLN A 290 -11.03 -9.56 15.53
C GLN A 290 -9.89 -9.86 14.55
N PHE A 291 -10.12 -10.80 13.63
CA PHE A 291 -9.26 -11.01 12.46
C PHE A 291 -8.99 -9.71 11.69
N HIS A 292 -7.76 -9.53 11.22
CA HIS A 292 -7.26 -8.27 10.65
C HIS A 292 -7.32 -7.08 11.60
N THR A 293 -7.04 -7.31 12.88
CA THR A 293 -6.70 -6.25 13.83
C THR A 293 -5.38 -6.50 14.55
N ALA A 294 -4.76 -5.43 15.03
CA ALA A 294 -3.55 -5.46 15.84
C ALA A 294 -3.71 -4.54 17.06
N THR A 295 -3.02 -4.87 18.16
CA THR A 295 -2.85 -3.94 19.29
C THR A 295 -1.86 -2.84 18.93
N PRO A 296 -1.85 -1.68 19.61
CA PRO A 296 -0.62 -0.90 19.70
C PRO A 296 0.47 -1.73 20.39
N PHE A 297 1.73 -1.29 20.30
CA PHE A 297 2.75 -1.78 21.22
C PHE A 297 2.38 -1.39 22.66
N VAL A 298 2.28 -2.38 23.54
CA VAL A 298 1.90 -2.25 24.94
C VAL A 298 2.88 -2.98 25.84
N ASP A 299 2.91 -2.62 27.13
CA ASP A 299 3.80 -3.24 28.09
C ASP A 299 3.25 -4.60 28.52
N PHE A 300 4.09 -5.64 28.45
CA PHE A 300 3.83 -6.99 28.92
C PHE A 300 4.83 -7.35 30.03
N PRO A 301 4.45 -8.23 30.99
CA PRO A 301 5.39 -8.73 31.99
C PRO A 301 6.65 -9.32 31.33
N ALA A 302 7.81 -9.09 31.95
CA ALA A 302 9.10 -9.63 31.54
C ALA A 302 9.82 -10.27 32.73
N GLU A 303 10.85 -11.09 32.48
CA GLU A 303 11.64 -11.80 33.50
C GLU A 303 10.84 -12.77 34.40
N GLU A 304 9.58 -13.01 34.07
CA GLU A 304 8.70 -13.99 34.70
C GLU A 304 7.91 -14.78 33.66
N ASP A 305 7.50 -15.99 34.03
CA ASP A 305 6.65 -16.83 33.19
C ASP A 305 5.21 -16.31 33.24
N PHE A 306 4.62 -16.08 32.06
CA PHE A 306 3.18 -15.85 31.92
C PHE A 306 2.61 -16.72 30.82
N THR A 307 1.33 -17.05 30.94
CA THR A 307 0.63 -17.90 29.97
C THR A 307 -0.30 -17.06 29.12
N ILE A 308 -0.16 -17.15 27.79
CA ILE A 308 -1.17 -16.62 26.87
C ILE A 308 -2.17 -17.74 26.59
N SER A 309 -3.46 -17.44 26.73
CA SER A 309 -4.54 -18.36 26.42
C SER A 309 -5.52 -17.70 25.46
N ILE A 310 -5.84 -18.40 24.38
CA ILE A 310 -6.82 -17.98 23.37
C ILE A 310 -8.10 -18.75 23.59
N THR A 311 -9.22 -18.05 23.78
CA THR A 311 -10.54 -18.66 23.99
C THR A 311 -11.54 -18.19 22.94
N ASP A 312 -12.70 -18.85 22.88
CA ASP A 312 -13.83 -18.29 22.14
C ASP A 312 -14.31 -17.00 22.81
N ARG A 313 -14.99 -16.14 22.04
CA ARG A 313 -15.50 -14.83 22.49
C ARG A 313 -16.60 -14.88 23.57
N GLU A 314 -17.15 -16.07 23.84
CA GLU A 314 -18.24 -16.25 24.82
C GLU A 314 -17.67 -16.81 26.15
N SER A 315 -16.36 -17.04 26.21
CA SER A 315 -15.67 -17.59 27.37
C SER A 315 -15.52 -16.54 28.46
N ASN A 316 -15.72 -16.95 29.71
CA ASN A 316 -15.60 -16.06 30.88
C ASN A 316 -14.39 -16.40 31.77
N ASN A 317 -13.55 -17.33 31.35
CA ASN A 317 -12.33 -17.75 32.03
C ASN A 317 -11.38 -18.48 31.04
N PRO A 318 -10.08 -18.54 31.33
CA PRO A 318 -9.09 -19.18 30.47
C PRO A 318 -8.89 -20.69 30.70
N LEU A 319 -9.76 -21.38 31.47
CA LEU A 319 -9.48 -22.77 31.91
C LEU A 319 -9.56 -23.83 30.80
N ASN A 320 -10.26 -23.54 29.69
CA ASN A 320 -10.39 -24.46 28.55
C ASN A 320 -10.10 -23.72 27.24
N PRO A 321 -8.84 -23.30 27.02
CA PRO A 321 -8.52 -22.49 25.87
C PRO A 321 -8.49 -23.32 24.59
N ILE A 322 -8.76 -22.65 23.48
CA ILE A 322 -8.56 -23.16 22.12
C ILE A 322 -7.09 -23.47 21.90
N TRP A 323 -6.23 -22.57 22.38
CA TRP A 323 -4.79 -22.66 22.30
C TRP A 323 -4.16 -21.95 23.50
N SER A 324 -3.05 -22.45 24.04
CA SER A 324 -2.33 -21.78 25.11
C SER A 324 -0.86 -22.19 25.17
N GLU A 325 0.00 -21.24 25.50
CA GLU A 325 1.43 -21.44 25.68
C GLU A 325 2.00 -20.50 26.76
N THR A 326 3.07 -20.93 27.42
CA THR A 326 3.78 -20.16 28.45
C THR A 326 5.00 -19.48 27.82
N TYR A 327 5.15 -18.19 28.07
CA TYR A 327 6.23 -17.35 27.59
C TYR A 327 7.00 -16.75 28.75
N SER A 328 8.28 -16.47 28.50
CA SER A 328 9.13 -15.62 29.33
C SER A 328 9.78 -14.62 28.38
N LEU A 329 9.53 -13.33 28.61
CA LEU A 329 10.06 -12.25 27.77
C LEU A 329 11.23 -11.57 28.48
N ASP A 330 12.22 -11.12 27.72
CA ASP A 330 13.35 -10.38 28.27
C ASP A 330 12.95 -8.91 28.50
N GLU A 331 13.43 -8.34 29.59
CA GLU A 331 13.17 -6.93 29.92
C GLU A 331 13.67 -5.97 28.83
N ASN A 332 12.92 -4.90 28.57
CA ASN A 332 13.26 -3.84 27.61
C ASN A 332 13.42 -4.29 26.14
N LYS A 333 13.01 -5.51 25.79
CA LYS A 333 12.89 -5.93 24.39
C LYS A 333 11.52 -5.57 23.80
N THR A 334 11.47 -5.54 22.47
CA THR A 334 10.25 -5.32 21.70
C THR A 334 9.92 -6.57 20.88
N TYR A 335 8.70 -7.06 20.99
CA TYR A 335 8.22 -8.29 20.35
C TYR A 335 7.03 -8.05 19.44
N VAL A 336 6.93 -8.83 18.38
CA VAL A 336 5.73 -8.96 17.54
C VAL A 336 5.22 -10.39 17.65
N LEU A 337 3.95 -10.52 18.05
CA LEU A 337 3.24 -11.78 18.20
C LEU A 337 2.17 -11.86 17.11
N VAL A 338 2.24 -12.85 16.21
CA VAL A 338 1.23 -13.02 15.16
C VAL A 338 0.45 -14.31 15.39
N ALA A 339 -0.83 -14.19 15.70
CA ALA A 339 -1.75 -15.31 15.79
C ALA A 339 -2.15 -15.76 14.37
N SER A 340 -1.77 -16.97 13.96
CA SER A 340 -1.99 -17.48 12.60
C SER A 340 -2.29 -18.98 12.59
N GLY A 341 -2.76 -19.52 11.47
CA GLY A 341 -3.17 -20.92 11.34
C GLY A 341 -4.68 -21.12 11.57
N VAL A 342 -5.12 -22.38 11.63
CA VAL A 342 -6.53 -22.76 11.76
C VAL A 342 -6.78 -23.59 13.02
N ILE A 343 -7.96 -23.41 13.63
CA ILE A 343 -8.39 -24.16 14.82
C ILE A 343 -9.00 -25.50 14.37
N SER A 344 -9.78 -25.49 13.29
CA SER A 344 -10.41 -26.69 12.74
C SER A 344 -9.47 -27.41 11.77
N THR A 345 -9.31 -28.72 11.96
CA THR A 345 -8.62 -29.58 10.98
C THR A 345 -9.55 -30.10 9.87
N GLN A 346 -10.85 -29.81 9.95
CA GLN A 346 -11.82 -30.16 8.93
C GLN A 346 -12.07 -28.98 7.99
N SER A 347 -12.15 -29.25 6.68
CA SER A 347 -12.43 -28.28 5.61
C SER A 347 -11.34 -27.24 5.29
N TYR A 348 -10.13 -27.43 5.83
CA TYR A 348 -8.93 -26.66 5.49
C TYR A 348 -7.84 -27.59 4.94
N SER A 349 -7.12 -27.14 3.90
CA SER A 349 -6.09 -27.91 3.22
C SER A 349 -4.98 -26.99 2.68
N PRO A 350 -3.77 -27.02 3.26
CA PRO A 350 -3.41 -27.76 4.48
C PRO A 350 -4.06 -27.15 5.72
N ALA A 351 -4.30 -27.98 6.74
CA ALA A 351 -4.80 -27.55 8.03
C ALA A 351 -3.64 -27.28 9.00
N GLU A 352 -2.90 -26.19 8.76
CA GLU A 352 -1.83 -25.75 9.66
C GLU A 352 -2.43 -25.29 11.00
N PRO A 353 -2.02 -25.88 12.14
CA PRO A 353 -2.66 -25.59 13.42
C PRO A 353 -2.45 -24.15 13.85
N PHE A 354 -3.45 -23.61 14.56
CA PHE A 354 -3.37 -22.30 15.18
C PHE A 354 -2.14 -22.20 16.09
N ASN A 355 -1.39 -21.10 15.95
CA ASN A 355 -0.23 -20.80 16.77
C ASN A 355 -0.02 -19.28 16.92
N ILE A 356 0.71 -18.86 17.95
CA ILE A 356 1.26 -17.50 18.05
C ILE A 356 2.75 -17.54 17.70
N PHE A 357 3.10 -16.92 16.59
CA PHE A 357 4.47 -16.79 16.11
C PHE A 357 5.11 -15.55 16.73
N VAL A 358 6.34 -15.69 17.25
CA VAL A 358 7.03 -14.64 18.01
C VAL A 358 8.25 -14.17 17.24
N TYR A 359 8.37 -12.84 17.11
CA TYR A 359 9.58 -12.16 16.64
C TYR A 359 10.10 -11.25 17.75
N ASP A 360 11.36 -11.41 18.16
CA ASP A 360 11.95 -10.76 19.35
C ASP A 360 12.80 -9.51 19.05
N MET A 361 12.81 -9.07 17.79
CA MET A 361 13.50 -7.87 17.32
C MET A 361 12.51 -6.84 16.76
N GLY A 362 11.33 -6.71 17.38
CA GLY A 362 10.30 -5.77 16.99
C GLY A 362 10.78 -4.32 17.00
N GLN A 363 10.18 -3.47 16.16
CA GLN A 363 10.55 -2.06 16.03
C GLN A 363 9.28 -1.22 15.95
N GLU A 364 9.23 -0.11 16.69
CA GLU A 364 8.09 0.81 16.67
C GLU A 364 8.30 1.98 15.71
N MET A 365 9.55 2.29 15.37
CA MET A 365 9.98 3.43 14.55
C MET A 365 11.16 3.02 13.67
N SER A 366 11.23 3.58 12.47
CA SER A 366 12.31 3.30 11.54
C SER A 366 13.66 3.74 12.10
N MET A 367 14.71 2.99 11.79
CA MET A 367 16.09 3.33 12.18
C MET A 367 16.60 4.60 11.47
N GLN A 368 16.01 4.98 10.34
CA GLN A 368 16.45 6.11 9.54
C GLN A 368 15.32 7.11 9.26
N ASN A 369 15.61 8.40 9.45
CA ASN A 369 14.65 9.44 9.13
C ASN A 369 14.46 9.57 7.60
N GLY A 370 13.23 9.56 7.11
CA GLY A 370 12.93 9.53 5.67
C GLY A 370 12.56 8.15 5.12
N PHE A 371 12.53 7.13 5.98
CA PHE A 371 12.41 5.72 5.62
C PHE A 371 11.26 5.06 6.37
N THR A 372 10.81 3.93 5.83
CA THR A 372 9.84 3.02 6.42
C THR A 372 10.47 1.65 6.50
N ASP A 373 10.52 1.05 7.69
CA ASP A 373 11.09 -0.28 7.87
C ASP A 373 9.96 -1.31 7.70
N LEU A 374 10.08 -2.19 6.73
CA LEU A 374 9.07 -3.19 6.39
C LEU A 374 9.54 -4.58 6.84
N MET A 375 8.77 -5.24 7.71
CA MET A 375 8.88 -6.68 7.94
C MET A 375 7.70 -7.40 7.30
N VAL A 376 7.94 -8.58 6.72
CA VAL A 376 6.87 -9.45 6.21
C VAL A 376 6.80 -10.73 7.04
N PHE A 377 5.60 -11.10 7.47
CA PHE A 377 5.30 -12.40 8.07
C PHE A 377 4.45 -13.23 7.12
N HIS A 378 4.84 -14.48 6.88
CA HIS A 378 4.08 -15.38 6.02
C HIS A 378 3.03 -16.17 6.80
N GLY A 379 1.79 -15.68 6.84
CA GLY A 379 0.70 -16.35 7.58
C GLY A 379 -0.33 -17.11 6.72
N ALA A 380 -0.20 -17.11 5.39
CA ALA A 380 -1.11 -17.86 4.53
C ALA A 380 -0.77 -19.36 4.55
N THR A 381 -1.70 -20.21 4.98
CA THR A 381 -1.41 -21.63 5.25
C THR A 381 -1.29 -22.48 4.00
N ASP A 382 -1.96 -22.11 2.91
CA ASP A 382 -2.00 -22.84 1.64
C ASP A 382 -1.12 -22.21 0.54
N ALA A 383 -0.38 -21.15 0.89
CA ALA A 383 0.63 -20.57 0.01
C ALA A 383 1.96 -21.35 0.09
N PRO A 384 2.66 -21.54 -1.04
CA PRO A 384 3.99 -22.14 -1.04
C PRO A 384 5.00 -21.18 -0.38
N THR A 385 6.23 -21.62 -0.17
CA THR A 385 7.36 -20.70 0.06
C THR A 385 7.44 -19.68 -1.09
N VAL A 386 7.56 -18.40 -0.73
CA VAL A 386 7.53 -17.29 -1.69
C VAL A 386 8.74 -16.39 -1.59
N ASP A 387 9.07 -15.79 -2.72
CA ASP A 387 9.94 -14.62 -2.81
C ASP A 387 9.09 -13.36 -2.97
N ILE A 388 9.55 -12.24 -2.41
CA ILE A 388 8.92 -10.93 -2.57
C ILE A 388 9.93 -9.96 -3.14
N ILE A 389 9.64 -9.40 -4.32
CA ILE A 389 10.57 -8.52 -5.04
C ILE A 389 9.88 -7.24 -5.53
N GLU A 390 10.59 -6.11 -5.56
CA GLU A 390 10.11 -4.89 -6.23
C GLU A 390 10.13 -5.06 -7.76
N GLN A 391 9.02 -4.72 -8.43
CA GLN A 391 8.98 -4.65 -9.89
C GLN A 391 9.93 -3.58 -10.44
N GLY A 392 10.80 -3.97 -11.37
CA GLY A 392 11.70 -3.05 -12.07
C GLY A 392 13.01 -2.73 -11.34
N ASN A 393 13.16 -3.10 -10.05
CA ASN A 393 14.40 -2.89 -9.30
C ASN A 393 14.57 -3.83 -8.09
N GLU A 394 14.93 -5.09 -8.34
CA GLU A 394 15.17 -6.09 -7.28
C GLU A 394 16.25 -5.67 -6.24
N SER A 395 17.09 -4.67 -6.54
CA SER A 395 18.13 -4.21 -5.61
C SER A 395 17.60 -3.40 -4.42
N VAL A 396 16.32 -2.98 -4.43
CA VAL A 396 15.72 -2.17 -3.37
C VAL A 396 14.95 -3.02 -2.38
N LEU A 397 14.12 -3.95 -2.86
CA LEU A 397 13.38 -4.91 -2.03
C LEU A 397 13.48 -6.29 -2.65
N THR A 398 14.05 -7.22 -1.88
CA THR A 398 14.05 -8.65 -2.14
C THR A 398 13.98 -9.38 -0.80
N ILE A 399 12.99 -10.25 -0.63
CA ILE A 399 12.87 -11.22 0.46
C ILE A 399 12.87 -12.60 -0.20
N ASP A 400 13.80 -13.45 0.21
CA ASP A 400 14.00 -14.78 -0.37
C ASP A 400 13.49 -15.88 0.55
N ASP A 401 12.87 -16.89 -0.05
CA ASP A 401 12.50 -18.16 0.57
C ASP A 401 11.63 -18.01 1.85
N LEU A 402 10.72 -17.03 1.88
CA LEU A 402 9.84 -16.81 3.03
C LEU A 402 8.77 -17.92 3.10
N SER A 403 8.82 -18.74 4.15
CA SER A 403 7.91 -19.89 4.34
C SER A 403 6.87 -19.61 5.42
N TYR A 404 5.76 -20.37 5.44
CA TYR A 404 4.71 -20.23 6.45
C TYR A 404 5.28 -20.22 7.89
N GLY A 405 4.92 -19.19 8.65
CA GLY A 405 5.39 -18.98 10.02
C GLY A 405 6.68 -18.17 10.16
N ASP A 406 7.38 -17.89 9.06
CA ASP A 406 8.63 -17.13 9.09
C ASP A 406 8.40 -15.61 9.03
N PHE A 407 9.34 -14.87 9.63
CA PHE A 407 9.47 -13.43 9.53
C PHE A 407 10.69 -13.09 8.66
N SER A 408 10.56 -12.15 7.72
CA SER A 408 11.67 -11.70 6.89
C SER A 408 12.75 -10.92 7.66
N GLY A 409 12.41 -10.43 8.85
CA GLY A 409 13.08 -9.30 9.49
C GLY A 409 12.78 -7.97 8.79
N TYR A 410 13.19 -6.86 9.41
CA TYR A 410 12.95 -5.52 8.88
C TYR A 410 13.90 -5.18 7.73
N ILE A 411 13.32 -4.67 6.64
CA ILE A 411 14.01 -4.09 5.50
C ILE A 411 13.74 -2.59 5.51
N GLU A 412 14.80 -1.78 5.57
CA GLU A 412 14.72 -0.33 5.53
C GLU A 412 14.48 0.15 4.08
N LEU A 413 13.31 0.74 3.81
CA LEU A 413 12.92 1.25 2.50
C LEU A 413 12.75 2.77 2.52
N PRO A 414 13.21 3.52 1.49
CA PRO A 414 12.79 4.90 1.33
C PRO A 414 11.26 5.00 1.39
N THR A 415 10.69 6.00 2.07
CA THR A 415 9.23 6.14 2.11
C THR A 415 8.73 6.63 0.74
N LYS A 416 8.40 5.69 -0.13
CA LYS A 416 7.89 5.84 -1.49
C LYS A 416 6.81 4.81 -1.75
N ASP A 417 6.04 4.99 -2.82
CA ASP A 417 5.12 3.97 -3.27
C ASP A 417 5.83 2.94 -4.17
N TYR A 418 5.53 1.66 -3.94
CA TYR A 418 6.17 0.53 -4.61
C TYR A 418 5.15 -0.37 -5.30
N ILE A 419 5.62 -1.18 -6.24
CA ILE A 419 4.89 -2.34 -6.76
C ILE A 419 5.76 -3.57 -6.49
N ILE A 420 5.17 -4.57 -5.84
CA ILE A 420 5.87 -5.80 -5.48
C ILE A 420 5.21 -7.01 -6.15
N ASP A 421 6.03 -7.98 -6.50
CA ASP A 421 5.60 -9.32 -6.91
C ASP A 421 5.85 -10.29 -5.77
N VAL A 422 4.81 -11.04 -5.39
CA VAL A 422 4.95 -12.28 -4.62
C VAL A 422 5.08 -13.41 -5.62
N LYS A 423 6.23 -14.09 -5.64
CA LYS A 423 6.56 -15.16 -6.59
C LYS A 423 6.75 -16.48 -5.86
N ASP A 424 6.64 -17.59 -6.59
CA ASP A 424 7.08 -18.88 -6.07
C ASP A 424 8.60 -18.87 -5.77
N GLN A 425 9.07 -19.78 -4.93
CA GLN A 425 10.49 -19.93 -4.53
C GLN A 425 11.49 -20.03 -5.71
N ASN A 426 11.04 -20.36 -6.92
CA ASN A 426 11.91 -20.46 -8.10
C ASN A 426 11.88 -19.19 -8.95
N ARG A 427 11.06 -18.20 -8.57
CA ARG A 427 10.75 -16.95 -9.29
C ARG A 427 10.23 -17.16 -10.71
N GLU A 428 9.69 -18.34 -11.01
CA GLU A 428 9.15 -18.67 -12.33
C GLU A 428 7.71 -18.20 -12.47
N ASN A 429 6.93 -18.26 -11.38
CA ASN A 429 5.52 -17.90 -11.38
C ASN A 429 5.24 -16.77 -10.37
N THR A 430 4.55 -15.73 -10.83
CA THR A 430 3.98 -14.72 -9.94
C THR A 430 2.71 -15.28 -9.31
N VAL A 431 2.68 -15.37 -7.98
CA VAL A 431 1.48 -15.71 -7.19
C VAL A 431 0.49 -14.56 -7.26
N LYS A 432 0.94 -13.34 -6.94
CA LYS A 432 0.14 -12.11 -7.00
C LYS A 432 1.06 -10.88 -6.94
N SER A 433 0.64 -9.78 -7.55
CA SER A 433 1.33 -8.49 -7.45
C SER A 433 0.53 -7.53 -6.58
N PHE A 434 1.21 -6.63 -5.85
CA PHE A 434 0.57 -5.66 -4.94
C PHE A 434 1.16 -4.26 -5.12
N TYR A 435 0.31 -3.25 -4.97
CA TYR A 435 0.73 -1.87 -4.78
C TYR A 435 0.98 -1.63 -3.28
N VAL A 436 2.12 -1.04 -2.95
CA VAL A 436 2.56 -0.77 -1.57
C VAL A 436 2.68 0.75 -1.38
N PRO A 437 1.61 1.42 -0.92
CA PRO A 437 1.52 2.88 -0.88
C PRO A 437 2.19 3.52 0.35
N LEU A 438 3.50 3.34 0.58
CA LEU A 438 4.13 3.85 1.81
C LEU A 438 4.13 5.39 1.91
N GLU A 439 4.37 6.10 0.80
CA GLU A 439 4.33 7.56 0.75
C GLU A 439 2.88 8.06 0.79
N THR A 440 2.00 7.43 0.02
CA THR A 440 0.56 7.77 0.02
C THR A 440 -0.09 7.57 1.39
N LEU A 441 0.39 6.62 2.19
CA LEU A 441 -0.06 6.40 3.58
C LEU A 441 0.71 7.23 4.62
N GLU A 442 1.63 8.12 4.20
CA GLU A 442 2.45 8.97 5.06
C GLU A 442 3.27 8.19 6.12
N LEU A 443 3.74 6.98 5.77
CA LEU A 443 4.41 6.05 6.72
C LEU A 443 5.88 6.40 7.00
N ASN A 444 6.23 7.67 6.86
CA ASN A 444 7.59 8.15 7.07
C ASN A 444 8.01 8.00 8.54
N ASN A 445 9.18 7.40 8.76
CA ASN A 445 9.78 7.07 10.07
C ASN A 445 9.08 5.94 10.84
N TYR A 446 8.15 5.19 10.25
CA TYR A 446 7.50 4.06 10.91
C TYR A 446 8.16 2.73 10.56
N SER A 447 8.13 1.79 11.49
CA SER A 447 8.35 0.37 11.21
C SER A 447 6.99 -0.32 11.13
N ILE A 448 6.75 -1.11 10.08
CA ILE A 448 5.45 -1.73 9.81
C ILE A 448 5.62 -3.24 9.60
N ILE A 449 4.55 -3.99 9.87
CA ILE A 449 4.50 -5.43 9.61
C ILE A 449 3.45 -5.70 8.53
N ALA A 450 3.87 -6.21 7.38
CA ALA A 450 2.97 -6.81 6.42
C ALA A 450 2.78 -8.30 6.75
N VAL A 451 1.53 -8.75 6.84
CA VAL A 451 1.19 -10.16 7.03
C VAL A 451 0.57 -10.71 5.76
N ALA A 452 1.09 -11.83 5.26
CA ALA A 452 0.40 -12.63 4.27
C ALA A 452 -0.77 -13.34 4.94
N SER A 453 -1.97 -13.13 4.41
CA SER A 453 -3.22 -13.52 5.07
C SER A 453 -4.23 -14.11 4.09
N GLY A 454 -5.13 -14.94 4.60
CA GLY A 454 -6.14 -15.64 3.80
C GLY A 454 -5.59 -16.86 3.06
N PHE A 455 -6.32 -17.30 2.04
CA PHE A 455 -6.08 -18.54 1.31
C PHE A 455 -5.91 -18.31 -0.19
N LEU A 456 -4.91 -18.94 -0.82
CA LEU A 456 -4.76 -18.98 -2.29
C LEU A 456 -5.88 -19.79 -2.95
N ASN A 457 -6.39 -20.81 -2.28
CA ASN A 457 -7.51 -21.61 -2.73
C ASN A 457 -8.63 -21.63 -1.68
N PRO A 458 -9.48 -20.59 -1.63
CA PRO A 458 -10.61 -20.51 -0.70
C PRO A 458 -11.55 -21.72 -0.77
N ALA A 459 -11.76 -22.28 -1.97
CA ALA A 459 -12.67 -23.40 -2.16
C ALA A 459 -12.22 -24.68 -1.41
N LEU A 460 -10.92 -24.84 -1.15
CA LEU A 460 -10.37 -25.92 -0.33
C LEU A 460 -10.24 -25.56 1.16
N ASN A 461 -10.51 -24.31 1.50
CA ASN A 461 -10.29 -23.72 2.82
C ASN A 461 -11.57 -23.05 3.34
N ASN A 462 -12.65 -23.84 3.36
CA ASN A 462 -13.97 -23.48 3.88
C ASN A 462 -14.60 -22.20 3.26
N ASN A 463 -14.19 -21.83 2.03
CA ASN A 463 -14.52 -20.54 1.40
C ASN A 463 -14.16 -19.34 2.28
N GLY A 464 -13.06 -19.44 3.04
CA GLY A 464 -12.49 -18.36 3.83
C GLY A 464 -11.95 -17.22 2.95
N GLN A 465 -11.39 -16.20 3.59
CA GLN A 465 -10.92 -15.02 2.90
C GLN A 465 -9.81 -15.33 1.88
N GLU A 466 -9.87 -14.70 0.71
CA GLU A 466 -8.84 -14.82 -0.32
C GLU A 466 -7.49 -14.23 0.10
N PHE A 467 -6.42 -14.78 -0.45
CA PHE A 467 -5.06 -14.34 -0.22
C PHE A 467 -4.85 -12.85 -0.52
N GLY A 468 -4.21 -12.16 0.44
CA GLY A 468 -3.76 -10.78 0.33
C GLY A 468 -2.64 -10.45 1.31
N LEU A 469 -2.01 -9.29 1.13
CA LEU A 469 -1.07 -8.70 2.08
C LEU A 469 -1.78 -7.60 2.88
N TRP A 470 -1.57 -7.61 4.20
CA TRP A 470 -2.21 -6.70 5.14
C TRP A 470 -1.17 -6.05 6.04
N VAL A 471 -1.24 -4.75 6.24
CA VAL A 471 -0.25 -3.99 7.02
C VAL A 471 -0.78 -3.67 8.41
N ALA A 472 -0.05 -4.08 9.44
CA ALA A 472 -0.21 -3.63 10.81
C ALA A 472 0.70 -2.42 11.09
N LEU A 473 0.12 -1.37 11.66
CA LEU A 473 0.84 -0.18 12.10
C LEU A 473 1.24 -0.29 13.58
N PRO A 474 2.32 0.36 14.04
CA PRO A 474 2.74 0.34 15.45
C PRO A 474 1.67 0.80 16.44
N GLN A 475 0.74 1.66 16.00
CA GLN A 475 -0.35 2.18 16.82
C GLN A 475 -1.53 1.19 16.94
N GLY A 476 -1.50 0.08 16.20
CA GLY A 476 -2.57 -0.92 16.16
C GLY A 476 -3.80 -0.46 15.37
N GLY A 477 -4.92 -1.13 15.61
CA GLY A 477 -6.18 -0.95 14.92
C GLY A 477 -6.42 -1.99 13.83
N SER A 478 -7.35 -1.70 12.91
CA SER A 478 -7.58 -2.54 11.74
C SER A 478 -6.38 -2.51 10.81
N LEU A 479 -6.03 -3.68 10.26
CA LEU A 479 -4.95 -3.79 9.29
C LEU A 479 -5.36 -3.13 7.96
N ILE A 480 -4.37 -2.61 7.23
CA ILE A 480 -4.56 -1.97 5.93
C ILE A 480 -4.29 -3.01 4.84
N GLN A 481 -5.30 -3.38 4.05
CA GLN A 481 -5.10 -4.26 2.91
C GLN A 481 -4.30 -3.56 1.81
N LEU A 482 -3.23 -4.20 1.34
CA LEU A 482 -2.51 -3.74 0.16
C LEU A 482 -3.32 -4.05 -1.11
N PRO A 483 -3.56 -3.06 -1.99
CA PRO A 483 -4.28 -3.30 -3.24
C PRO A 483 -3.53 -4.29 -4.14
N ALA A 484 -4.26 -5.23 -4.74
CA ALA A 484 -3.69 -6.05 -5.79
C ALA A 484 -3.31 -5.16 -6.99
N PHE A 485 -2.08 -5.30 -7.48
CA PHE A 485 -1.63 -4.61 -8.67
C PHE A 485 -1.99 -5.44 -9.90
N GLN A 486 -2.64 -4.81 -10.88
CA GLN A 486 -2.85 -5.35 -12.21
C GLN A 486 -2.26 -4.33 -13.18
N PRO A 487 -1.29 -4.69 -14.03
CA PRO A 487 -0.76 -3.77 -15.03
C PRO A 487 -1.90 -3.34 -15.97
N ALA A 488 -1.91 -2.06 -16.36
CA ALA A 488 -2.85 -1.58 -17.36
C ALA A 488 -2.59 -2.34 -18.66
N THR A 489 -3.58 -3.11 -19.11
CA THR A 489 -3.53 -3.74 -20.43
C THR A 489 -4.06 -2.75 -21.48
N THR A 490 -3.55 -2.86 -22.71
CA THR A 490 -3.90 -1.96 -23.80
C THR A 490 -4.36 -2.73 -25.02
N ALA A 491 -5.28 -2.14 -25.78
CA ALA A 491 -5.66 -2.52 -27.14
C ALA A 491 -5.17 -1.44 -28.12
N ARG A 492 -5.03 -1.78 -29.41
CA ARG A 492 -4.65 -0.84 -30.47
C ARG A 492 -5.90 -0.39 -31.22
N VAL A 493 -6.09 0.93 -31.37
CA VAL A 493 -7.31 1.48 -31.98
C VAL A 493 -6.98 2.53 -33.03
N GLN A 494 -7.61 2.44 -34.20
CA GLN A 494 -7.71 3.57 -35.14
C GLN A 494 -9.15 4.08 -35.17
N VAL A 495 -9.32 5.39 -35.03
CA VAL A 495 -10.61 6.07 -35.12
C VAL A 495 -10.71 6.75 -36.49
N ILE A 496 -11.85 6.60 -37.18
CA ILE A 496 -12.13 7.21 -38.49
C ILE A 496 -13.40 8.05 -38.39
N HIS A 497 -13.32 9.33 -38.76
CA HIS A 497 -14.48 10.21 -38.80
C HIS A 497 -15.16 10.17 -40.17
N ASN A 498 -16.34 9.56 -40.25
CA ASN A 498 -17.11 9.44 -41.48
C ASN A 498 -18.54 10.02 -41.42
N SER A 499 -18.98 10.55 -40.27
CA SER A 499 -20.24 11.29 -40.18
C SER A 499 -20.18 12.55 -41.06
N ALA A 500 -21.01 12.58 -42.11
CA ALA A 500 -21.10 13.68 -43.06
C ALA A 500 -22.10 14.78 -42.62
N ASP A 501 -22.60 14.70 -41.39
CA ASP A 501 -23.48 15.71 -40.82
C ASP A 501 -22.69 16.99 -40.53
N LEU A 502 -23.12 18.12 -41.08
CA LEU A 502 -22.48 19.43 -40.87
C LEU A 502 -22.39 19.83 -39.38
N ALA A 503 -23.30 19.36 -38.52
CA ALA A 503 -23.23 19.63 -37.09
C ALA A 503 -22.13 18.84 -36.37
N ALA A 504 -21.61 17.79 -37.00
CA ALA A 504 -20.48 16.98 -36.55
C ALA A 504 -19.30 17.08 -37.53
N GLU A 505 -19.17 18.18 -38.30
CA GLU A 505 -18.04 18.35 -39.23
C GLU A 505 -16.68 18.36 -38.50
N VAL A 506 -16.66 18.88 -37.28
CA VAL A 506 -15.53 18.86 -36.35
C VAL A 506 -16.05 18.49 -34.97
N VAL A 507 -15.41 17.54 -34.31
CA VAL A 507 -15.79 17.06 -32.97
C VAL A 507 -14.56 16.81 -32.10
N ASP A 508 -14.75 16.83 -30.80
CA ASP A 508 -13.73 16.39 -29.84
C ASP A 508 -14.06 14.96 -29.38
N VAL A 509 -13.06 14.09 -29.33
CA VAL A 509 -13.20 12.71 -28.85
C VAL A 509 -12.57 12.58 -27.47
N TRP A 510 -13.39 12.24 -26.48
CA TRP A 510 -12.96 12.02 -25.09
C TRP A 510 -12.99 10.54 -24.74
N LEU A 511 -11.95 10.09 -24.03
CA LEU A 511 -11.88 8.79 -23.37
C LEU A 511 -11.95 9.02 -21.86
N ASP A 512 -13.06 8.61 -21.26
CA ASP A 512 -13.44 9.02 -19.91
C ASP A 512 -13.28 10.54 -19.73
N ASN A 513 -12.31 10.97 -18.91
CA ASN A 513 -12.03 12.37 -18.62
C ASN A 513 -10.81 12.94 -19.37
N VAL A 514 -10.27 12.20 -20.35
CA VAL A 514 -9.09 12.58 -21.13
C VAL A 514 -9.49 12.92 -22.57
N LEU A 515 -9.12 14.13 -23.02
CA LEU A 515 -9.28 14.52 -24.43
C LEU A 515 -8.31 13.71 -25.28
N LEU A 516 -8.84 12.83 -26.13
CA LEU A 516 -8.07 11.89 -26.93
C LEU A 516 -7.73 12.47 -28.31
N LEU A 517 -8.71 13.04 -28.99
CA LEU A 517 -8.57 13.69 -30.30
C LEU A 517 -9.27 15.05 -30.25
N ASP A 518 -8.50 16.12 -30.46
CA ASP A 518 -8.95 17.52 -30.44
C ASP A 518 -9.24 17.99 -31.87
N ASP A 519 -10.36 18.70 -32.08
CA ASP A 519 -10.81 19.19 -33.39
C ASP A 519 -10.78 18.11 -34.50
N PHE A 520 -11.22 16.89 -34.18
CA PHE A 520 -11.25 15.75 -35.10
C PHE A 520 -12.26 16.02 -36.22
N THR A 521 -11.75 16.15 -37.45
CA THR A 521 -12.52 16.65 -38.60
C THR A 521 -13.07 15.51 -39.46
N PHE A 522 -14.24 15.70 -40.07
CA PHE A 522 -14.81 14.80 -41.07
C PHE A 522 -13.78 14.41 -42.17
N ARG A 523 -13.78 13.14 -42.57
CA ARG A 523 -12.80 12.53 -43.50
C ARG A 523 -11.36 12.65 -42.99
N THR A 524 -11.17 12.40 -41.71
CA THR A 524 -9.85 12.14 -41.12
C THR A 524 -9.84 10.85 -40.30
N ALA A 525 -8.66 10.31 -40.07
CA ALA A 525 -8.42 9.17 -39.19
C ALA A 525 -7.29 9.48 -38.21
N SER A 526 -7.34 8.88 -37.02
CA SER A 526 -6.18 8.84 -36.13
C SER A 526 -5.13 7.83 -36.65
N PRO A 527 -3.86 7.94 -36.25
CA PRO A 527 -3.00 6.74 -36.25
C PRO A 527 -3.58 5.67 -35.32
N PHE A 528 -3.08 4.45 -35.40
CA PHE A 528 -3.31 3.48 -34.34
C PHE A 528 -2.69 3.96 -33.01
N ILE A 529 -3.52 4.08 -31.98
CA ILE A 529 -3.19 4.53 -30.63
C ILE A 529 -3.55 3.46 -29.60
N ASP A 530 -2.92 3.53 -28.43
CA ASP A 530 -3.22 2.62 -27.33
C ASP A 530 -4.49 3.09 -26.60
N ALA A 531 -5.43 2.17 -26.39
CA ALA A 531 -6.64 2.37 -25.60
C ALA A 531 -6.65 1.38 -24.42
N PRO A 532 -7.31 1.69 -23.29
CA PRO A 532 -7.41 0.76 -22.18
C PRO A 532 -8.12 -0.53 -22.60
N ALA A 533 -7.66 -1.67 -22.08
CA ALA A 533 -8.24 -2.98 -22.31
C ALA A 533 -8.58 -3.70 -20.99
N ASP A 534 -9.42 -4.73 -21.10
CA ASP A 534 -9.98 -5.55 -20.00
C ASP A 534 -10.65 -4.75 -18.86
N GLN A 535 -10.96 -3.48 -19.12
CA GLN A 535 -11.72 -2.60 -18.26
C GLN A 535 -12.74 -1.79 -19.08
N GLU A 536 -13.83 -1.39 -18.43
CA GLU A 536 -14.84 -0.52 -19.05
C GLU A 536 -14.32 0.93 -19.11
N PHE A 537 -14.47 1.58 -20.26
CA PHE A 537 -14.22 3.01 -20.43
C PHE A 537 -15.32 3.64 -21.31
N THR A 538 -15.50 4.96 -21.19
CA THR A 538 -16.51 5.70 -21.95
C THR A 538 -15.86 6.46 -23.11
N ILE A 539 -16.40 6.31 -24.32
CA ILE A 539 -16.10 7.23 -25.42
C ILE A 539 -17.22 8.28 -25.47
N SER A 540 -16.84 9.56 -25.45
CA SER A 540 -17.75 10.69 -25.58
C SER A 540 -17.35 11.57 -26.75
N ILE A 541 -18.30 11.88 -27.62
CA ILE A 541 -18.14 12.79 -28.76
C ILE A 541 -18.75 14.12 -28.38
N ALA A 542 -17.95 15.17 -28.30
CA ALA A 542 -18.36 16.51 -27.93
C ALA A 542 -18.22 17.49 -29.12
N GLY A 543 -18.86 18.65 -29.01
CA GLY A 543 -18.67 19.72 -30.00
C GLY A 543 -17.25 20.30 -29.91
N PRO A 544 -16.80 21.01 -30.97
CA PRO A 544 -15.43 21.51 -31.06
C PRO A 544 -15.12 22.53 -29.95
N GLY A 545 -13.92 22.45 -29.37
CA GLY A 545 -13.46 23.33 -28.29
C GLY A 545 -14.09 23.00 -26.92
N SER A 546 -14.58 21.79 -26.74
CA SER A 546 -15.05 21.28 -25.45
C SER A 546 -13.92 21.23 -24.42
N SER A 547 -14.25 21.47 -23.15
CA SER A 547 -13.28 21.41 -22.04
C SER A 547 -13.50 20.25 -21.07
N SER A 548 -14.58 19.49 -21.26
CA SER A 548 -14.92 18.28 -20.51
C SER A 548 -15.81 17.37 -21.37
N PRO A 549 -15.91 16.07 -21.05
CA PRO A 549 -16.80 15.13 -21.75
C PRO A 549 -18.29 15.32 -21.39
N ASP A 550 -18.64 16.32 -20.58
CA ASP A 550 -20.01 16.49 -20.07
C ASP A 550 -20.98 16.96 -21.16
N ASN A 551 -22.20 16.42 -21.16
CA ASN A 551 -23.25 16.69 -22.15
C ASN A 551 -22.79 16.43 -23.59
N PRO A 552 -22.30 15.21 -23.90
CA PRO A 552 -21.77 14.89 -25.21
C PRO A 552 -22.89 14.87 -26.27
N ILE A 553 -22.50 15.06 -27.53
CA ILE A 553 -23.34 14.84 -28.71
C ILE A 553 -23.76 13.36 -28.75
N TRP A 554 -22.84 12.46 -28.41
CA TRP A 554 -23.05 11.02 -28.33
C TRP A 554 -22.03 10.41 -27.35
N SER A 555 -22.42 9.36 -26.62
CA SER A 555 -21.51 8.63 -25.73
C SER A 555 -21.92 7.18 -25.53
N GLN A 556 -20.95 6.29 -25.35
CA GLN A 556 -21.17 4.86 -25.11
C GLN A 556 -19.99 4.26 -24.32
N ASN A 557 -20.28 3.24 -23.52
CA ASN A 557 -19.27 2.45 -22.81
C ASN A 557 -18.75 1.30 -23.68
N TYR A 558 -17.44 1.03 -23.59
CA TYR A 558 -16.74 -0.04 -24.29
C TYR A 558 -15.86 -0.83 -23.33
N THR A 559 -15.64 -2.11 -23.67
CA THR A 559 -14.62 -2.96 -23.08
C THR A 559 -13.87 -3.62 -24.22
N LEU A 560 -12.59 -3.28 -24.39
CA LEU A 560 -11.72 -3.88 -25.41
C LEU A 560 -10.92 -5.02 -24.80
N GLN A 561 -10.55 -6.01 -25.60
CA GLN A 561 -9.70 -7.10 -25.14
C GLN A 561 -8.22 -6.71 -25.28
N ALA A 562 -7.39 -7.12 -24.33
CA ALA A 562 -5.95 -6.85 -24.39
C ALA A 562 -5.31 -7.45 -25.64
N ASP A 563 -4.28 -6.77 -26.17
CA ASP A 563 -3.50 -7.17 -27.33
C ASP A 563 -4.29 -7.30 -28.65
N GLU A 564 -5.56 -6.90 -28.68
CA GLU A 564 -6.37 -6.85 -29.90
C GLU A 564 -6.30 -5.49 -30.61
N LYS A 565 -6.77 -5.47 -31.86
CA LYS A 565 -6.75 -4.29 -32.74
C LYS A 565 -8.13 -3.96 -33.27
N TYR A 566 -8.51 -2.69 -33.22
CA TYR A 566 -9.84 -2.23 -33.58
C TYR A 566 -9.82 -1.06 -34.56
N ILE A 567 -10.80 -1.03 -35.48
CA ILE A 567 -11.21 0.17 -36.22
C ILE A 567 -12.53 0.67 -35.63
N LEU A 568 -12.60 1.95 -35.28
CA LEU A 568 -13.80 2.63 -34.79
C LEU A 568 -14.21 3.70 -35.78
N ILE A 569 -15.32 3.50 -36.49
CA ILE A 569 -15.81 4.46 -37.50
C ILE A 569 -16.98 5.25 -36.91
N ALA A 570 -16.76 6.53 -36.64
CA ALA A 570 -17.79 7.47 -36.25
C ALA A 570 -18.64 7.83 -37.48
N ASN A 571 -19.88 7.35 -37.56
CA ASN A 571 -20.72 7.47 -38.75
C ASN A 571 -22.20 7.74 -38.40
N GLY A 572 -22.97 8.27 -39.35
CA GLY A 572 -24.39 8.60 -39.16
C GLY A 572 -24.64 10.09 -38.95
N ILE A 573 -25.85 10.44 -38.49
CA ILE A 573 -26.40 11.80 -38.41
C ILE A 573 -26.71 12.13 -36.95
N VAL A 574 -26.19 13.27 -36.47
CA VAL A 574 -26.43 13.79 -35.11
C VAL A 574 -27.62 14.77 -35.07
N SER A 575 -27.88 15.41 -36.20
CA SER A 575 -28.93 16.40 -36.40
C SER A 575 -30.32 15.75 -36.47
N PRO A 576 -31.33 16.30 -35.77
CA PRO A 576 -32.67 15.70 -35.75
C PRO A 576 -33.47 15.90 -37.05
N ASN A 577 -33.07 16.83 -37.92
CA ASN A 577 -33.73 17.16 -39.19
C ASN A 577 -32.69 17.55 -40.26
N GLY A 578 -33.10 17.62 -41.53
CA GLY A 578 -32.27 18.09 -42.65
C GLY A 578 -31.66 16.98 -43.52
N TYR A 579 -31.76 15.73 -43.04
CA TYR A 579 -31.18 14.56 -43.68
C TYR A 579 -32.26 13.52 -43.99
N ASP A 580 -32.16 12.85 -45.14
CA ASP A 580 -33.08 11.79 -45.57
C ASP A 580 -32.31 10.65 -46.26
N PRO A 581 -32.23 9.46 -45.63
CA PRO A 581 -32.81 9.11 -44.33
C PRO A 581 -31.98 9.61 -43.15
N VAL A 582 -32.62 9.91 -42.02
CA VAL A 582 -31.94 10.14 -40.74
C VAL A 582 -31.49 8.79 -40.15
N LYS A 583 -30.22 8.43 -40.38
CA LYS A 583 -29.55 7.31 -39.71
C LYS A 583 -28.83 7.85 -38.47
N PRO A 584 -29.20 7.44 -37.24
CA PRO A 584 -28.56 7.97 -36.03
C PRO A 584 -27.04 7.79 -36.05
N PHE A 585 -26.33 8.76 -35.47
CA PHE A 585 -24.89 8.66 -35.23
C PHE A 585 -24.56 7.49 -34.30
N ASP A 586 -23.52 6.75 -34.64
CA ASP A 586 -22.96 5.66 -33.84
C ASP A 586 -21.47 5.47 -34.16
N ILE A 587 -20.76 4.71 -33.31
CA ILE A 587 -19.41 4.23 -33.59
C ILE A 587 -19.49 2.75 -33.99
N TYR A 588 -19.14 2.48 -35.25
CA TYR A 588 -19.07 1.15 -35.81
C TYR A 588 -17.72 0.53 -35.48
N VAL A 589 -17.72 -0.59 -34.76
CA VAL A 589 -16.51 -1.25 -34.26
C VAL A 589 -16.19 -2.49 -35.11
N TYR A 590 -14.94 -2.58 -35.56
CA TYR A 590 -14.39 -3.79 -36.19
C TYR A 590 -13.20 -4.31 -35.40
N SER A 591 -13.34 -5.49 -34.78
CA SER A 591 -12.37 -6.06 -33.81
C SER A 591 -11.24 -6.90 -34.39
N MET A 592 -11.19 -7.07 -35.71
CA MET A 592 -10.15 -7.85 -36.40
C MET A 592 -9.23 -6.93 -37.22
N ALA A 593 -8.95 -5.73 -36.71
CA ALA A 593 -8.18 -4.73 -37.45
C ALA A 593 -6.74 -5.18 -37.69
N ARG A 594 -6.13 -4.65 -38.74
CA ARG A 594 -4.75 -4.93 -39.14
C ARG A 594 -4.06 -3.58 -39.35
N GLU A 595 -2.80 -3.49 -38.92
CA GLU A 595 -1.94 -2.31 -39.17
C GLU A 595 -1.09 -2.51 -40.43
N GLU A 596 -0.88 -3.76 -40.83
CA GLU A 596 -0.12 -4.15 -42.00
C GLU A 596 -0.82 -5.32 -42.69
N ALA A 597 -0.52 -5.50 -43.98
CA ALA A 597 -1.07 -6.60 -44.76
C ALA A 597 -0.55 -7.95 -44.25
N THR A 598 -1.36 -8.99 -44.38
CA THR A 598 -0.96 -10.37 -44.03
C THR A 598 0.17 -10.88 -44.93
N ASN A 599 0.24 -10.37 -46.16
CA ASN A 599 1.35 -10.59 -47.09
C ASN A 599 2.00 -9.25 -47.45
N PRO A 600 3.32 -9.06 -47.22
CA PRO A 600 4.00 -7.80 -47.51
C PRO A 600 4.01 -7.35 -48.97
N SER A 601 3.67 -8.21 -49.93
CA SER A 601 3.54 -7.84 -51.35
C SER A 601 2.12 -7.38 -51.75
N ASN A 602 1.20 -7.36 -50.79
CA ASN A 602 -0.21 -7.06 -51.00
C ASN A 602 -0.61 -5.78 -50.26
N THR A 603 -1.80 -5.30 -50.59
CA THR A 603 -2.58 -4.38 -49.78
C THR A 603 -3.81 -5.14 -49.25
N ASP A 604 -3.97 -5.19 -47.93
CA ASP A 604 -5.19 -5.71 -47.31
C ASP A 604 -6.22 -4.58 -47.23
N VAL A 605 -7.41 -4.79 -47.79
CA VAL A 605 -8.44 -3.74 -47.94
C VAL A 605 -9.70 -4.11 -47.15
N LEU A 606 -9.96 -3.41 -46.06
CA LEU A 606 -11.25 -3.45 -45.36
C LEU A 606 -12.22 -2.48 -46.02
N VAL A 607 -13.48 -2.87 -46.25
CA VAL A 607 -14.50 -2.00 -46.84
C VAL A 607 -15.63 -1.79 -45.84
N PHE A 608 -16.06 -0.53 -45.67
CA PHE A 608 -17.17 -0.12 -44.82
C PHE A 608 -18.16 0.75 -45.58
N HIS A 609 -19.45 0.44 -45.47
CA HIS A 609 -20.50 1.24 -46.09
C HIS A 609 -21.03 2.33 -45.14
N GLY A 610 -20.48 3.54 -45.24
CA GLY A 610 -20.87 4.66 -44.39
C GLY A 610 -21.89 5.66 -44.95
N SER A 611 -22.24 5.60 -46.24
CA SER A 611 -23.20 6.56 -46.82
C SER A 611 -24.64 6.24 -46.39
N THR A 612 -25.31 7.19 -45.74
CA THR A 612 -26.63 6.97 -45.12
C THR A 612 -27.79 6.85 -46.12
N ASP A 613 -27.65 7.44 -47.30
CA ASP A 613 -28.66 7.55 -48.34
C ASP A 613 -28.34 6.76 -49.62
N ALA A 614 -27.22 6.04 -49.65
CA ALA A 614 -26.93 5.06 -50.68
C ALA A 614 -27.69 3.73 -50.41
N PRO A 615 -28.13 3.01 -51.46
CA PRO A 615 -28.76 1.69 -51.33
C PRO A 615 -27.75 0.64 -50.88
N THR A 616 -28.19 -0.60 -50.64
CA THR A 616 -27.30 -1.76 -50.61
C THR A 616 -26.52 -1.82 -51.94
N VAL A 617 -25.20 -2.05 -51.85
CA VAL A 617 -24.32 -2.01 -53.02
C VAL A 617 -23.42 -3.23 -53.17
N ASP A 618 -23.14 -3.56 -54.43
CA ASP A 618 -22.06 -4.45 -54.83
C ASP A 618 -20.82 -3.61 -55.19
N ILE A 619 -19.64 -4.13 -54.88
CA ILE A 619 -18.37 -3.62 -55.39
C ILE A 619 -17.85 -4.58 -56.45
N VAL A 620 -17.81 -4.12 -57.70
CA VAL A 620 -17.39 -4.90 -58.87
C VAL A 620 -16.08 -4.36 -59.41
N GLU A 621 -15.03 -5.18 -59.47
CA GLU A 621 -13.81 -4.83 -60.17
C GLU A 621 -14.00 -4.99 -61.68
N VAL A 622 -13.82 -3.88 -62.42
CA VAL A 622 -14.08 -3.77 -63.86
C VAL A 622 -12.83 -3.44 -64.69
N GLY A 623 -11.67 -3.24 -64.06
CA GLY A 623 -10.41 -2.91 -64.72
C GLY A 623 -9.63 -4.15 -65.13
N VAL A 624 -9.32 -5.01 -64.15
CA VAL A 624 -8.59 -6.28 -64.37
C VAL A 624 -9.52 -7.49 -64.57
N GLY A 625 -10.81 -7.32 -64.28
CA GLY A 625 -11.87 -8.29 -64.57
C GLY A 625 -12.12 -9.31 -63.45
N ALA A 626 -11.94 -8.92 -62.19
CA ALA A 626 -12.20 -9.82 -61.06
C ALA A 626 -13.71 -10.04 -60.78
N GLY A 627 -14.59 -9.19 -61.32
CA GLY A 627 -16.04 -9.29 -61.10
C GLY A 627 -16.44 -8.76 -59.74
N THR A 628 -17.55 -9.25 -59.17
CA THR A 628 -18.01 -8.83 -57.84
C THR A 628 -17.03 -9.29 -56.77
N ILE A 629 -16.44 -8.34 -56.04
CA ILE A 629 -15.48 -8.57 -54.95
C ILE A 629 -16.10 -8.34 -53.57
N VAL A 630 -17.17 -7.55 -53.51
CA VAL A 630 -18.05 -7.43 -52.33
C VAL A 630 -19.49 -7.46 -52.85
N ASP A 631 -20.32 -8.29 -52.25
CA ASP A 631 -21.70 -8.58 -52.67
C ASP A 631 -22.66 -8.13 -51.58
N ASP A 632 -23.73 -7.41 -51.93
CA ASP A 632 -24.81 -6.98 -51.04
C ASP A 632 -24.35 -6.25 -49.75
N LEU A 633 -23.39 -5.32 -49.84
CA LEU A 633 -22.92 -4.55 -48.67
C LEU A 633 -23.97 -3.52 -48.23
N MET A 634 -24.51 -3.69 -47.02
CA MET A 634 -25.52 -2.80 -46.44
C MET A 634 -24.89 -1.66 -45.63
N TYR A 635 -25.62 -0.55 -45.46
CA TYR A 635 -25.20 0.55 -44.58
C TYR A 635 -24.83 0.06 -43.18
N GLY A 636 -23.64 0.47 -42.72
CA GLY A 636 -23.09 0.10 -41.40
C GLY A 636 -22.34 -1.22 -41.36
N ASP A 637 -22.31 -1.99 -42.46
CA ASP A 637 -21.62 -3.28 -42.50
C ASP A 637 -20.18 -3.15 -43.01
N TYR A 638 -19.37 -4.14 -42.61
CA TYR A 638 -18.02 -4.37 -43.10
C TYR A 638 -17.99 -5.59 -44.02
N ALA A 639 -17.22 -5.52 -45.11
CA ALA A 639 -17.00 -6.67 -46.02
C ALA A 639 -15.88 -7.62 -45.56
N GLY A 640 -15.20 -7.31 -44.45
CA GLY A 640 -13.93 -7.95 -44.06
C GLY A 640 -12.75 -7.50 -44.94
N TYR A 641 -11.57 -8.06 -44.69
CA TYR A 641 -10.35 -7.75 -45.45
C TYR A 641 -10.29 -8.52 -46.77
N LEU A 642 -10.07 -7.79 -47.86
CA LEU A 642 -9.68 -8.32 -49.16
C LEU A 642 -8.16 -8.26 -49.28
N GLU A 643 -7.50 -9.40 -49.45
CA GLU A 643 -6.04 -9.47 -49.59
C GLU A 643 -5.66 -9.33 -51.07
N LEU A 644 -5.46 -8.10 -51.53
CA LEU A 644 -5.28 -7.78 -52.95
C LEU A 644 -3.79 -7.63 -53.28
N PRO A 645 -3.31 -8.11 -54.44
CA PRO A 645 -2.05 -7.62 -54.99
C PRO A 645 -2.02 -6.09 -54.99
N THR A 646 -0.87 -5.49 -54.66
CA THR A 646 -0.73 -4.03 -54.72
C THR A 646 -0.68 -3.58 -56.19
N ASP A 647 -1.85 -3.43 -56.80
CA ASP A 647 -2.05 -3.04 -58.19
C ASP A 647 -3.06 -1.88 -58.30
N ASN A 648 -3.23 -1.32 -59.51
CA ASN A 648 -4.24 -0.30 -59.76
C ASN A 648 -5.52 -0.95 -60.30
N TYR A 649 -6.62 -0.78 -59.56
CA TYR A 649 -7.92 -1.37 -59.88
C TYR A 649 -8.93 -0.32 -60.32
N ARG A 650 -10.02 -0.77 -60.95
CA ARG A 650 -11.16 0.09 -61.26
C ARG A 650 -12.41 -0.53 -60.67
N LEU A 651 -13.05 0.17 -59.73
CA LEU A 651 -14.17 -0.33 -58.95
C LEU A 651 -15.46 0.31 -59.44
N ALA A 652 -16.44 -0.50 -59.82
CA ALA A 652 -17.81 -0.06 -60.06
C ALA A 652 -18.66 -0.39 -58.83
N VAL A 653 -19.23 0.64 -58.21
CA VAL A 653 -20.24 0.51 -57.16
C VAL A 653 -21.58 0.32 -57.86
N ARG A 654 -22.27 -0.79 -57.62
CA ARG A 654 -23.56 -1.11 -58.24
C ARG A 654 -24.64 -1.32 -57.21
N ASP A 655 -25.90 -1.23 -57.62
CA ASP A 655 -27.03 -1.65 -56.77
C ASP A 655 -27.00 -3.16 -56.48
N GLU A 656 -27.76 -3.62 -55.48
CA GLU A 656 -27.94 -5.05 -55.09
C GLU A 656 -28.38 -5.99 -56.23
N THR A 657 -28.82 -5.44 -57.37
CA THR A 657 -29.19 -6.24 -58.54
C THR A 657 -28.03 -6.42 -59.53
N GLY A 658 -26.88 -5.79 -59.24
CA GLY A 658 -25.71 -5.69 -60.10
C GLY A 658 -25.95 -4.98 -61.45
N SER A 659 -27.14 -4.38 -61.63
CA SER A 659 -27.64 -3.91 -62.93
C SER A 659 -27.47 -2.41 -63.12
N THR A 660 -27.48 -1.63 -62.04
CA THR A 660 -27.28 -0.17 -62.09
C THR A 660 -25.94 0.19 -61.46
N THR A 661 -25.07 0.87 -62.20
CA THR A 661 -23.86 1.46 -61.64
C THR A 661 -24.19 2.79 -60.95
N VAL A 662 -23.91 2.88 -59.65
CA VAL A 662 -24.00 4.10 -58.84
C VAL A 662 -22.88 5.06 -59.20
N ALA A 663 -21.63 4.57 -59.20
CA ALA A 663 -20.44 5.31 -59.58
C ALA A 663 -19.28 4.35 -59.91
N GLU A 664 -18.29 4.81 -60.66
CA GLU A 664 -17.05 4.07 -60.90
C GLU A 664 -15.85 4.88 -60.39
N TYR A 665 -14.91 4.23 -59.72
CA TYR A 665 -13.73 4.83 -59.11
C TYR A 665 -12.45 4.12 -59.56
N GLU A 666 -11.35 4.86 -59.66
CA GLU A 666 -10.02 4.27 -59.68
C GLU A 666 -9.60 3.95 -58.24
N ALA A 667 -9.02 2.77 -58.02
CA ALA A 667 -8.41 2.36 -56.76
C ALA A 667 -6.91 2.10 -57.01
N PRO A 668 -6.09 3.17 -57.05
CA PRO A 668 -4.72 3.10 -57.52
C PRO A 668 -3.73 2.66 -56.42
N LEU A 669 -3.89 1.44 -55.88
CA LEU A 669 -3.12 0.98 -54.71
C LEU A 669 -1.60 1.00 -54.96
N ALA A 670 -1.17 0.58 -56.17
CA ALA A 670 0.24 0.63 -56.57
C ALA A 670 0.77 2.06 -56.71
N ALA A 671 0.00 2.97 -57.31
CA ALA A 671 0.44 4.35 -57.47
C ALA A 671 0.43 5.13 -56.14
N LEU A 672 -0.33 4.67 -55.15
CA LEU A 672 -0.28 5.14 -53.77
C LEU A 672 0.84 4.48 -52.93
N GLY A 673 1.51 3.45 -53.45
CA GLY A 673 2.62 2.76 -52.80
C GLY A 673 2.21 1.95 -51.57
N LEU A 674 1.03 1.31 -51.61
CA LEU A 674 0.40 0.66 -50.45
C LEU A 674 0.86 -0.80 -50.23
N ASP A 675 2.10 -1.14 -50.60
CA ASP A 675 2.69 -2.44 -50.32
C ASP A 675 2.84 -2.66 -48.81
N ASN A 676 2.38 -3.80 -48.29
CA ASN A 676 2.34 -4.15 -46.86
C ASN A 676 1.33 -3.33 -46.03
N TYR A 677 0.45 -2.54 -46.64
CA TYR A 677 -0.56 -1.77 -45.90
C TYR A 677 -1.85 -2.57 -45.70
N ALA A 678 -2.43 -2.43 -44.51
CA ALA A 678 -3.85 -2.74 -44.28
C ALA A 678 -4.63 -1.43 -44.22
N ILE A 679 -5.51 -1.18 -45.20
CA ILE A 679 -6.26 0.08 -45.33
C ILE A 679 -7.75 -0.15 -45.08
N THR A 680 -8.46 0.92 -44.72
CA THR A 680 -9.94 0.91 -44.67
C THR A 680 -10.51 1.85 -45.72
N ILE A 681 -11.31 1.33 -46.65
CA ILE A 681 -12.09 2.12 -47.60
C ILE A 681 -13.48 2.35 -47.03
N VAL A 682 -13.86 3.61 -46.86
CA VAL A 682 -15.18 4.03 -46.39
C VAL A 682 -15.97 4.66 -47.53
N ALA A 683 -17.23 4.25 -47.68
CA ALA A 683 -18.21 5.04 -48.44
C ALA A 683 -18.60 6.27 -47.62
N SER A 684 -18.28 7.46 -48.12
CA SER A 684 -18.36 8.72 -47.35
C SER A 684 -19.18 9.77 -48.08
N GLY A 685 -20.02 10.51 -47.35
CA GLY A 685 -20.90 11.55 -47.91
C GLY A 685 -22.25 11.00 -48.42
N PHE A 686 -22.97 11.86 -49.13
CA PHE A 686 -24.35 11.63 -49.55
C PHE A 686 -24.47 11.41 -51.06
N LEU A 687 -25.25 10.39 -51.46
CA LEU A 687 -25.58 10.13 -52.86
C LEU A 687 -26.51 11.21 -53.43
N ASN A 688 -27.38 11.78 -52.59
CA ASN A 688 -28.28 12.88 -52.89
C ASN A 688 -28.06 14.06 -51.92
N PRO A 689 -27.00 14.88 -52.10
CA PRO A 689 -26.70 16.02 -51.21
C PRO A 689 -27.87 16.99 -51.01
N SER A 690 -28.68 17.23 -52.04
CA SER A 690 -29.84 18.13 -51.97
C SER A 690 -30.92 17.71 -50.98
N ASN A 691 -30.93 16.44 -50.57
CA ASN A 691 -31.83 15.91 -49.54
C ASN A 691 -31.17 15.86 -48.15
N ASN A 692 -29.90 16.26 -48.05
CA ASN A 692 -29.02 16.07 -46.91
C ASN A 692 -28.22 17.35 -46.65
N GLU A 693 -28.94 18.46 -46.46
CA GLU A 693 -28.42 19.83 -46.20
C GLU A 693 -27.34 20.32 -47.20
N ASP A 694 -27.37 19.88 -48.46
CA ASP A 694 -26.32 20.16 -49.45
C ASP A 694 -24.92 19.76 -48.96
N GLY A 695 -24.84 18.73 -48.11
CA GLY A 695 -23.62 18.21 -47.51
C GLY A 695 -22.64 17.56 -48.50
N PRO A 696 -21.51 17.02 -48.01
CA PRO A 696 -20.47 16.44 -48.86
C PRO A 696 -21.00 15.33 -49.77
N SER A 697 -20.65 15.38 -51.07
CA SER A 697 -21.08 14.35 -52.02
C SER A 697 -20.43 12.99 -51.75
N PHE A 698 -21.15 11.94 -52.14
CA PHE A 698 -20.69 10.55 -52.09
C PHE A 698 -19.33 10.37 -52.77
N GLY A 699 -18.45 9.61 -52.12
CA GLY A 699 -17.15 9.19 -52.62
C GLY A 699 -16.65 7.96 -51.87
N LEU A 700 -15.62 7.30 -52.41
CA LEU A 700 -14.86 6.28 -51.70
C LEU A 700 -13.56 6.90 -51.16
N TRP A 701 -13.31 6.72 -49.87
CA TRP A 701 -12.20 7.38 -49.16
C TRP A 701 -11.37 6.35 -48.41
N VAL A 702 -10.05 6.48 -48.45
CA VAL A 702 -9.11 5.53 -47.86
C VAL A 702 -8.53 6.09 -46.56
N ALA A 703 -8.68 5.35 -45.48
CA ALA A 703 -7.93 5.54 -44.23
C ALA A 703 -6.66 4.69 -44.25
N LEU A 704 -5.53 5.36 -44.01
CA LEU A 704 -4.22 4.72 -43.83
C LEU A 704 -3.96 4.45 -42.34
N PRO A 705 -3.24 3.40 -41.94
CA PRO A 705 -2.91 3.09 -40.55
C PRO A 705 -2.24 4.23 -39.77
N GLU A 706 -1.50 5.10 -40.47
CA GLU A 706 -0.81 6.26 -39.89
C GLU A 706 -1.76 7.42 -39.59
N GLY A 707 -3.01 7.36 -40.05
CA GLY A 707 -4.00 8.41 -39.88
C GLY A 707 -3.82 9.60 -40.83
N GLY A 708 -4.42 10.72 -40.46
CA GLY A 708 -4.46 11.96 -41.26
C GLY A 708 -5.74 12.09 -42.08
N THR A 709 -5.73 13.00 -43.05
CA THR A 709 -6.84 13.19 -43.99
C THR A 709 -7.01 11.95 -44.86
N LEU A 710 -8.25 11.49 -45.03
CA LEU A 710 -8.54 10.34 -45.88
C LEU A 710 -8.20 10.65 -47.35
N VAL A 711 -7.74 9.64 -48.08
CA VAL A 711 -7.40 9.77 -49.50
C VAL A 711 -8.64 9.48 -50.35
N GLU A 712 -9.10 10.47 -51.12
CA GLU A 712 -10.21 10.29 -52.04
C GLU A 712 -9.81 9.40 -53.23
N LEU A 713 -10.62 8.38 -53.52
CA LEU A 713 -10.47 7.60 -54.73
C LEU A 713 -11.01 8.38 -55.95
N PRO A 714 -10.26 8.51 -57.05
CA PRO A 714 -10.69 9.31 -58.19
C PRO A 714 -11.97 8.77 -58.85
N LEU A 715 -12.98 9.62 -59.02
CA LEU A 715 -14.21 9.32 -59.75
C LEU A 715 -13.92 9.20 -61.26
N VAL A 716 -14.40 8.13 -61.90
CA VAL A 716 -14.29 7.94 -63.34
C VAL A 716 -15.47 8.59 -64.05
N THR A 717 -15.21 9.75 -64.67
CA THR A 717 -16.26 10.63 -65.24
C THR A 717 -16.44 10.54 -66.76
N SER A 718 -15.75 9.62 -67.46
CA SER A 718 -15.88 9.48 -68.91
C SER A 718 -15.80 8.04 -69.42
N VAL A 719 -16.73 7.69 -70.31
CA VAL A 719 -16.61 6.59 -71.28
C VAL A 719 -15.30 6.78 -72.06
N LEU A 720 -14.47 5.74 -72.14
CA LEU A 720 -13.22 5.66 -72.94
C LEU A 720 -13.23 6.65 -74.14
N GLU A 721 -12.40 7.69 -74.07
CA GLU A 721 -12.19 8.59 -75.20
C GLU A 721 -11.54 7.79 -76.35
N SER A 722 -12.22 7.72 -77.48
CA SER A 722 -11.80 6.85 -78.59
C SER A 722 -10.58 7.45 -79.27
N VAL A 723 -9.38 6.95 -78.96
CA VAL A 723 -8.10 7.39 -79.57
C VAL A 723 -8.10 7.30 -81.11
N LEU A 724 -8.91 6.39 -81.68
CA LEU A 724 -9.02 6.14 -83.13
C LEU A 724 -10.46 6.35 -83.62
N ASP A 725 -10.68 7.15 -84.67
CA ASP A 725 -11.98 7.22 -85.34
C ASP A 725 -12.16 5.99 -86.24
N LYS A 726 -12.93 4.99 -85.76
CA LYS A 726 -13.21 3.73 -86.47
C LYS A 726 -13.84 3.93 -87.85
N ASN A 727 -14.56 5.03 -88.08
CA ASN A 727 -15.23 5.32 -89.34
C ASN A 727 -14.27 5.91 -90.39
N SER A 728 -13.14 6.46 -89.97
CA SER A 728 -12.12 7.04 -90.86
C SER A 728 -11.24 6.00 -91.55
N ILE A 729 -11.34 4.72 -91.16
CA ILE A 729 -10.42 3.67 -91.60
C ILE A 729 -10.80 3.17 -92.98
N SER A 730 -9.94 3.44 -93.97
CA SER A 730 -10.09 2.94 -95.33
C SER A 730 -8.81 2.28 -95.81
N VAL A 731 -8.94 1.14 -96.49
CA VAL A 731 -7.81 0.37 -97.02
C VAL A 731 -7.98 0.21 -98.53
N PHE A 732 -7.03 0.70 -99.32
CA PHE A 732 -7.16 0.77 -100.79
C PHE A 732 -5.80 0.71 -101.53
N PRO A 733 -5.77 0.19 -102.77
CA PRO A 733 -6.85 -0.55 -103.42
C PRO A 733 -7.12 -1.89 -102.70
N ASN A 734 -8.35 -2.40 -102.79
CA ASN A 734 -8.70 -3.74 -102.32
C ASN A 734 -9.66 -4.37 -103.34
N PRO A 735 -9.21 -5.33 -104.17
CA PRO A 735 -7.93 -6.05 -104.06
C PRO A 735 -6.67 -5.24 -104.45
N ALA A 736 -5.51 -5.56 -103.85
CA ALA A 736 -4.20 -4.94 -104.13
C ALA A 736 -3.21 -5.90 -104.82
N THR A 737 -2.29 -5.38 -105.64
CA THR A 737 -1.35 -6.17 -106.47
C THR A 737 0.15 -5.88 -106.21
N SER A 738 0.47 -4.90 -105.37
CA SER A 738 1.87 -4.55 -105.06
C SER A 738 2.00 -3.69 -103.81
N VAL A 739 1.09 -2.73 -103.62
CA VAL A 739 1.04 -1.87 -102.44
C VAL A 739 -0.40 -1.71 -101.98
N VAL A 740 -0.63 -1.70 -100.67
CA VAL A 740 -1.90 -1.32 -100.05
C VAL A 740 -1.71 -0.08 -99.18
N ASN A 741 -2.61 0.90 -99.31
CA ASN A 741 -2.62 2.12 -98.51
C ASN A 741 -3.72 2.07 -97.47
N ILE A 742 -3.44 2.67 -96.31
CA ILE A 742 -4.28 2.61 -95.12
C ILE A 742 -4.43 4.03 -94.61
N ASN A 743 -5.63 4.59 -94.75
CA ASN A 743 -5.97 5.84 -94.11
C ASN A 743 -6.66 5.58 -92.78
N TYR A 744 -6.30 6.36 -91.76
CA TYR A 744 -6.96 6.39 -90.46
C TYR A 744 -6.79 7.77 -89.82
N THR A 745 -7.70 8.15 -88.93
CA THR A 745 -7.64 9.40 -88.16
C THR A 745 -7.52 9.10 -86.69
N LEU A 746 -6.50 9.68 -86.06
CA LEU A 746 -6.35 9.70 -84.61
C LEU A 746 -7.08 10.90 -84.04
N LEU A 747 -7.86 10.68 -82.99
CA LEU A 747 -8.56 11.74 -82.27
C LEU A 747 -7.70 12.34 -81.14
N GLU A 748 -6.58 11.67 -80.81
CA GLU A 748 -5.57 12.07 -79.82
C GLU A 748 -4.17 11.59 -80.23
N ASP A 749 -3.13 12.08 -79.56
CA ASP A 749 -1.74 11.67 -79.82
C ASP A 749 -1.52 10.23 -79.33
N SER A 750 -1.04 9.35 -80.20
CA SER A 750 -0.93 7.93 -79.87
C SER A 750 0.18 7.23 -80.64
N PHE A 751 0.73 6.20 -80.02
CA PHE A 751 1.52 5.20 -80.73
C PHE A 751 0.61 4.35 -81.62
N VAL A 752 1.00 4.13 -82.88
CA VAL A 752 0.25 3.31 -83.83
C VAL A 752 1.12 2.14 -84.30
N ASN A 753 0.54 0.94 -84.26
CA ASN A 753 1.10 -0.26 -84.86
C ASN A 753 0.11 -0.88 -85.86
N ILE A 754 0.62 -1.31 -87.01
CA ILE A 754 -0.17 -1.91 -88.07
C ILE A 754 0.41 -3.29 -88.40
N ASP A 755 -0.32 -4.33 -88.03
CA ASP A 755 0.06 -5.72 -88.22
C ASP A 755 -0.78 -6.35 -89.34
N LEU A 756 -0.14 -7.12 -90.21
CA LEU A 756 -0.78 -7.84 -91.30
C LEU A 756 -0.69 -9.34 -91.02
N TYR A 757 -1.83 -10.01 -90.99
CA TYR A 757 -1.96 -11.44 -90.73
C TYR A 757 -2.50 -12.17 -91.96
N ASP A 758 -2.03 -13.40 -92.21
CA ASP A 758 -2.65 -14.28 -93.20
C ASP A 758 -3.98 -14.89 -92.68
N ILE A 759 -4.65 -15.69 -93.52
CA ILE A 759 -5.93 -16.32 -93.18
C ILE A 759 -5.83 -17.33 -92.02
N THR A 760 -4.64 -17.82 -91.70
CA THR A 760 -4.40 -18.74 -90.57
C THR A 760 -4.15 -18.00 -89.25
N GLY A 761 -4.05 -16.67 -89.30
CA GLY A 761 -3.71 -15.83 -88.14
C GLY A 761 -2.21 -15.69 -87.91
N THR A 762 -1.37 -16.13 -88.85
CA THR A 762 0.08 -15.93 -88.77
C THR A 762 0.43 -14.50 -89.14
N LEU A 763 1.21 -13.81 -88.31
CA LEU A 763 1.72 -12.46 -88.58
C LEU A 763 2.71 -12.53 -89.75
N VAL A 764 2.41 -11.85 -90.86
CA VAL A 764 3.25 -11.85 -92.07
C VAL A 764 4.08 -10.58 -92.22
N GLN A 765 3.61 -9.45 -91.69
CA GLN A 765 4.33 -8.17 -91.77
C GLN A 765 3.84 -7.20 -90.69
N THR A 766 4.74 -6.39 -90.15
CA THR A 766 4.41 -5.28 -89.26
C THR A 766 4.92 -3.99 -89.86
N THR A 767 4.08 -2.95 -89.81
CA THR A 767 4.44 -1.56 -90.09
C THR A 767 4.20 -0.77 -88.82
N THR A 768 5.22 -0.11 -88.31
CA THR A 768 5.14 0.68 -87.08
C THR A 768 5.35 2.15 -87.40
N PRO A 769 4.28 2.89 -87.72
CA PRO A 769 4.35 4.35 -87.90
C PRO A 769 4.90 5.08 -86.67
N GLY A 770 4.78 4.47 -85.48
CA GLY A 770 5.33 4.99 -84.23
C GLY A 770 4.36 5.95 -83.54
N TYR A 771 4.90 6.89 -82.78
CA TYR A 771 4.09 7.91 -82.10
C TYR A 771 3.65 9.00 -83.07
N ILE A 772 2.34 9.21 -83.18
CA ILE A 772 1.72 10.13 -84.14
C ILE A 772 0.78 11.07 -83.37
N LEU A 773 0.90 12.37 -83.65
CA LEU A 773 0.00 13.39 -83.14
C LEU A 773 -1.41 13.28 -83.77
N LYS A 774 -2.44 13.77 -83.08
CA LYS A 774 -3.83 13.86 -83.53
C LYS A 774 -3.92 14.39 -84.97
N SER A 775 -4.20 13.50 -85.90
CA SER A 775 -4.25 13.81 -87.34
C SER A 775 -4.79 12.64 -88.16
N THR A 776 -5.16 12.91 -89.41
CA THR A 776 -5.38 11.89 -90.43
C THR A 776 -4.04 11.49 -91.06
N GLN A 777 -3.79 10.19 -91.12
CA GLN A 777 -2.55 9.60 -91.62
C GLN A 777 -2.82 8.62 -92.75
N THR A 778 -1.81 8.46 -93.61
CA THR A 778 -1.79 7.45 -94.67
C THR A 778 -0.50 6.65 -94.56
N ASN A 779 -0.62 5.34 -94.38
CA ASN A 779 0.52 4.41 -94.40
C ASN A 779 0.40 3.42 -95.56
N SER A 780 1.51 3.09 -96.19
CA SER A 780 1.59 2.17 -97.32
C SER A 780 2.36 0.91 -96.92
N ILE A 781 1.84 -0.25 -97.29
CA ILE A 781 2.49 -1.55 -97.08
C ILE A 781 2.80 -2.14 -98.45
N ASP A 782 4.08 -2.40 -98.72
CA ASP A 782 4.52 -3.18 -99.89
C ASP A 782 4.20 -4.66 -99.64
N ILE A 783 3.37 -5.22 -100.52
CA ILE A 783 2.89 -6.59 -100.47
C ILE A 783 3.45 -7.44 -101.61
N SER A 784 4.35 -6.92 -102.45
CA SER A 784 4.83 -7.58 -103.68
C SER A 784 5.46 -8.96 -103.47
N THR A 785 5.90 -9.26 -102.25
CA THR A 785 6.49 -10.55 -101.86
C THR A 785 5.49 -11.53 -101.23
N LEU A 786 4.25 -11.10 -101.00
CA LEU A 786 3.19 -11.91 -100.39
C LEU A 786 2.39 -12.67 -101.46
N SER A 787 1.87 -13.85 -101.11
CA SER A 787 1.05 -14.66 -102.03
C SER A 787 -0.35 -14.06 -102.23
N SER A 788 -0.97 -14.31 -103.39
CA SER A 788 -2.39 -14.03 -103.61
C SER A 788 -3.27 -14.71 -102.54
N GLY A 789 -4.18 -13.97 -101.91
CA GLY A 789 -5.00 -14.49 -100.81
C GLY A 789 -5.78 -13.45 -100.00
N ILE A 790 -6.42 -13.91 -98.93
CA ILE A 790 -7.12 -13.07 -97.94
C ILE A 790 -6.17 -12.81 -96.76
N TYR A 791 -6.07 -11.55 -96.37
CA TYR A 791 -5.28 -11.09 -95.23
C TYR A 791 -6.13 -10.21 -94.29
N PHE A 792 -5.68 -10.09 -93.05
CA PHE A 792 -6.29 -9.24 -92.03
C PHE A 792 -5.29 -8.19 -91.57
N LEU A 793 -5.64 -6.93 -91.77
CA LEU A 793 -4.88 -5.78 -91.31
C LEU A 793 -5.41 -5.34 -89.95
N ARG A 794 -4.61 -5.47 -88.90
CA ARG A 794 -4.89 -5.03 -87.53
C ARG A 794 -4.19 -3.69 -87.29
N ILE A 795 -4.94 -2.67 -86.91
CA ILE A 795 -4.42 -1.36 -86.51
C ILE A 795 -4.66 -1.22 -85.01
N ALA A 796 -3.59 -0.96 -84.26
CA ALA A 796 -3.61 -0.71 -82.82
C ALA A 796 -3.16 0.73 -82.55
N ALA A 797 -3.97 1.50 -81.82
CA ALA A 797 -3.67 2.86 -81.37
C ALA A 797 -4.16 3.05 -79.93
N GLY A 798 -3.25 3.26 -78.98
CA GLY A 798 -3.56 3.27 -77.55
C GLY A 798 -4.20 1.94 -77.14
N ASN A 799 -5.34 2.01 -76.45
CA ASN A 799 -6.09 0.83 -76.01
C ASN A 799 -7.05 0.30 -77.10
N MET A 800 -7.06 0.90 -78.30
CA MET A 800 -7.99 0.56 -79.37
C MET A 800 -7.34 -0.34 -80.42
N ILE A 801 -8.00 -1.45 -80.73
CA ILE A 801 -7.62 -2.39 -81.79
C ILE A 801 -8.77 -2.51 -82.79
N THR A 802 -8.47 -2.45 -84.08
CA THR A 802 -9.44 -2.70 -85.15
C THR A 802 -8.82 -3.49 -86.29
N THR A 803 -9.63 -4.32 -86.94
CA THR A 803 -9.19 -5.19 -88.02
C THR A 803 -9.95 -4.89 -89.31
N ARG A 804 -9.28 -4.97 -90.46
CA ARG A 804 -9.87 -4.86 -91.80
C ARG A 804 -9.40 -6.03 -92.67
N LYS A 805 -10.35 -6.65 -93.37
CA LYS A 805 -10.06 -7.69 -94.36
C LYS A 805 -9.54 -7.04 -95.65
N VAL A 806 -8.46 -7.57 -96.19
CA VAL A 806 -7.85 -7.13 -97.46
C VAL A 806 -7.58 -8.34 -98.35
N ASN A 807 -7.80 -8.20 -99.65
CA ASN A 807 -7.52 -9.25 -100.64
C ASN A 807 -6.31 -8.85 -101.48
N PHE A 808 -5.37 -9.76 -101.67
CA PHE A 808 -4.19 -9.55 -102.52
C PHE A 808 -4.25 -10.43 -103.79
N LEU A 809 -3.78 -9.85 -104.90
CA LEU A 809 -3.74 -10.45 -106.24
C LEU A 809 -2.33 -10.27 -106.83
N ASN A 810 -1.36 -11.00 -106.27
CA ASN A 810 0.04 -11.04 -106.70
C ASN A 810 0.36 -12.30 -107.51
#